data_AF-A0A850GFK3-F1
#
_entry.id   AF-A0A850GFK3-F1
#
_cell.length_a   1.000
_cell.length_b   1.000
_cell.length_c   1.000
_cell.angle_alpha   90.00
_cell.angle_beta   90.00
_cell.angle_gamma   90.00
#
_symmetry.space_group_name_H-M   'P 1'
#
loop_
_entity.id
_entity.type
_entity.pdbx_description
1 polymer ?
#
loop_
_entity_poly.entity_id
_entity_poly.type
_entity_poly.pdbx_seq_one_letter_code
_entity_poly.pdbx_strand_id
1 'polypeptide(L)'
;MSTLVFEDLAVLRAALDANLIPPAVQAAPVDFARDTAGKLCLSTDEPLPRADRARLREAGVSLRTRAPANPRPLSCWAEVLPLERAGEPTPPLGELLFLSEGDEGFLRVAGELLRLGCEDQRLAFFTDAQGVRRNLCRVADPPYYAVLRALDGGDSLRAFTLARPGGRVWVALGRRHPLAARLDAEPESLVLIGEHGWLHVPDGPWLDLHAVSVVSLPAATRWQRAAPERRLEVELRLTRAPITRPADLWVLRERALEQVEALVRTVPESVVAQLRFATIQDPRGGDPIVVLRARRSAAGPPALDLDAEAYVPAPQIQDLYLPVGAAVDPPFRPSKLRELLLDGPDADSVVWLAPQGEGGRRGRAFTRESLAEDAFAPLGEWVDYLVSANADALVPWVRSAEFDFDPFVSIGIEWAEGSAPPRPAAPEPGPRKRAAHRGPLRPAAVFEAPIDDAPAEDEAAPEGDAPEDGALTVPADAPRSAIEARLAALEAEFCGLDLPLDDPARVPRWAELGELQAALQRTREAGLCWSRALWETPPPDGPTPAAIARRWAEREAQLQGFPSPAQMLGIVDVIPEDLDEQMIRGLAAAVLALAASGEQLEGEQLAALQRFFASHGERLDLRALWLSRSALARMAGDDRLALFQTRDQIMATLREGVGLARNIPAFVRTYGSDGDAGDLGRLADALGSVRDDYLLATRTRRRSTIESTFPDARTDAYVRLLFAWGLARLGRPQAARDELEAARKLLGPRAADPSEPGSDPVHHAAFLAFEARILQALDGVAPGAPMSAAPDGPIAARERLEQDNLGRYKYDSLVEISRILDPHHGVNAVDRWVESKAGEQPFAGLALLDDPQRLAGLFDDMLAQLPGWDAPRQAKALHNLLEYLDALPEPLATPRLQAALPLIGDLALEQRPPLLRLAIVRAGYLERPELVGAALDTLAASDGALATELPAAYAELLARVAPTTRRTGHEARLHSLLTNLARRVGDERDLATATARLHLAAASAAMGQPGQVQAAFASAHALLPELAVRPGDYQTLLRDMAMTLSRSTPNQAIAGARALFERLAETTDMKTANSHYCLAVIQLMESVVLSLASEDLTLSEWARRWVEEDEHLLHRRIHRDLSYHRSPA
;
A
#
# COMPACT_ATOMS: atom_id res chain seq x y z
N MET A 1 11.71 -5.17 -74.68
CA MET A 1 10.93 -4.11 -74.01
C MET A 1 9.46 -4.14 -74.42
N SER A 2 8.57 -4.43 -73.47
CA SER A 2 7.13 -4.26 -73.65
C SER A 2 6.71 -3.06 -72.80
N THR A 3 6.05 -2.05 -73.40
CA THR A 3 5.55 -0.89 -72.66
C THR A 3 4.10 -1.13 -72.28
N LEU A 4 3.80 -1.10 -70.99
CA LEU A 4 2.47 -1.27 -70.42
C LEU A 4 1.86 0.10 -70.15
N VAL A 5 0.63 0.29 -70.60
CA VAL A 5 -0.09 1.56 -70.49
C VAL A 5 -1.29 1.36 -69.58
N PHE A 6 -1.25 2.00 -68.41
CA PHE A 6 -2.32 2.02 -67.41
C PHE A 6 -3.08 3.34 -67.51
N GLU A 7 -4.40 3.29 -67.28
CA GLU A 7 -5.27 4.46 -67.38
C GLU A 7 -4.93 5.50 -66.31
N ASP A 8 -4.79 5.06 -65.06
CA ASP A 8 -4.42 5.89 -63.92
C ASP A 8 -3.64 5.09 -62.84
N LEU A 9 -3.35 5.76 -61.72
CA LEU A 9 -2.65 5.15 -60.58
C LEU A 9 -3.49 4.08 -59.85
N ALA A 10 -4.82 4.19 -59.89
CA ALA A 10 -5.70 3.24 -59.22
C ALA A 10 -5.69 1.89 -59.96
N VAL A 11 -5.71 1.91 -61.30
CA VAL A 11 -5.59 0.70 -62.13
C VAL A 11 -4.22 0.04 -61.94
N LEU A 12 -3.14 0.83 -61.90
CA LEU A 12 -1.79 0.30 -61.62
C LEU A 12 -1.73 -0.35 -60.23
N ARG A 13 -2.24 0.32 -59.19
CA ARG A 13 -2.29 -0.22 -57.83
C ARG A 13 -3.09 -1.52 -57.77
N ALA A 14 -4.30 -1.54 -58.35
CA ALA A 14 -5.12 -2.73 -58.39
C ALA A 14 -4.41 -3.91 -59.08
N ALA A 15 -3.65 -3.66 -60.14
CA ALA A 15 -2.87 -4.69 -60.82
C ALA A 15 -1.72 -5.23 -59.96
N LEU A 16 -1.04 -4.38 -59.19
CA LEU A 16 0.04 -4.77 -58.27
C LEU A 16 -0.50 -5.54 -57.05
N ASP A 17 -1.60 -5.08 -56.46
CA ASP A 17 -2.27 -5.72 -55.33
C ASP A 17 -2.82 -7.10 -55.73
N ALA A 18 -3.40 -7.23 -56.93
CA ALA A 18 -3.92 -8.49 -57.45
C ALA A 18 -2.84 -9.45 -57.99
N ASN A 19 -1.55 -9.11 -57.90
CA ASN A 19 -0.44 -9.89 -58.48
C ASN A 19 -0.63 -10.20 -59.98
N LEU A 20 -1.26 -9.28 -60.74
CA LEU A 20 -1.38 -9.41 -62.19
C LEU A 20 -0.02 -9.17 -62.88
N ILE A 21 0.88 -8.46 -62.20
CA ILE A 21 2.28 -8.29 -62.58
C ILE A 21 3.10 -9.24 -61.68
N PRO A 22 3.91 -10.16 -62.22
CA PRO A 22 4.71 -11.06 -61.39
C PRO A 22 5.67 -10.31 -60.47
N PRO A 23 5.92 -10.76 -59.22
CA PRO A 23 6.81 -10.07 -58.27
C PRO A 23 8.21 -9.76 -58.81
N ALA A 24 8.78 -10.67 -59.60
CA ALA A 24 10.08 -10.45 -60.26
C ALA A 24 10.06 -9.26 -61.23
N VAL A 25 8.94 -9.04 -61.93
CA VAL A 25 8.75 -7.89 -62.82
C VAL A 25 8.51 -6.62 -62.01
N GLN A 26 7.78 -6.70 -60.89
CA GLN A 26 7.53 -5.56 -60.01
C GLN A 26 8.82 -5.01 -59.38
N ALA A 27 9.74 -5.91 -59.02
CA ALA A 27 11.04 -5.58 -58.43
C ALA A 27 12.09 -5.12 -59.45
N ALA A 28 11.85 -5.32 -60.75
CA ALA A 28 12.79 -4.93 -61.81
C ALA A 28 12.76 -3.41 -62.07
N PRO A 29 13.89 -2.83 -62.51
CA PRO A 29 13.94 -1.45 -62.99
C PRO A 29 12.90 -1.17 -64.08
N VAL A 30 12.33 0.03 -64.05
CA VAL A 30 11.26 0.41 -64.96
C VAL A 30 11.41 1.85 -65.44
N ASP A 31 11.25 2.03 -66.74
CA ASP A 31 11.17 3.33 -67.38
C ASP A 31 9.72 3.84 -67.31
N PHE A 32 9.51 4.92 -66.57
CA PHE A 32 8.20 5.51 -66.33
C PHE A 32 8.03 6.84 -67.10
N ALA A 33 6.92 7.00 -67.81
CA ALA A 33 6.49 8.29 -68.33
C ALA A 33 4.96 8.44 -68.27
N ARG A 34 4.48 9.68 -68.29
CA ARG A 34 3.07 9.98 -68.56
C ARG A 34 2.93 10.39 -70.02
N ASP A 35 1.99 9.78 -70.73
CA ASP A 35 1.69 10.19 -72.10
C ASP A 35 0.92 11.53 -72.15
N THR A 36 0.67 12.05 -73.35
CA THR A 36 -0.05 13.31 -73.56
C THR A 36 -1.51 13.27 -73.07
N ALA A 37 -2.06 12.08 -72.85
CA ALA A 37 -3.40 11.87 -72.28
C ALA A 37 -3.36 11.62 -70.76
N GLY A 38 -2.18 11.69 -70.13
CA GLY A 38 -1.98 11.47 -68.69
C GLY A 38 -1.86 10.00 -68.27
N LYS A 39 -1.91 9.06 -69.23
CA LYS A 39 -1.82 7.61 -68.96
C LYS A 39 -0.40 7.22 -68.56
N LEU A 40 -0.28 6.25 -67.65
CA LEU A 40 1.00 5.79 -67.12
C LEU A 40 1.62 4.78 -68.08
N CYS A 41 2.78 5.08 -68.63
CA CYS A 41 3.55 4.20 -69.51
C CYS A 41 4.76 3.66 -68.75
N LEU A 42 4.79 2.34 -68.52
CA LEU A 42 5.87 1.65 -67.83
C LEU A 42 6.54 0.66 -68.79
N SER A 43 7.85 0.78 -68.98
CA SER A 43 8.64 -0.14 -69.83
C SER A 43 9.67 -0.85 -68.98
N THR A 44 9.70 -2.18 -69.08
CA THR A 44 10.68 -3.04 -68.38
C THR A 44 11.34 -3.99 -69.37
N ASP A 45 12.56 -4.38 -69.05
CA ASP A 45 13.31 -5.39 -69.78
C ASP A 45 12.96 -6.82 -69.37
N GLU A 46 12.34 -6.99 -68.20
CA GLU A 46 11.95 -8.30 -67.70
C GLU A 46 10.81 -8.89 -68.56
N PRO A 47 10.96 -10.13 -69.09
CA PRO A 47 9.99 -10.70 -69.99
C PRO A 47 8.70 -11.12 -69.26
N LEU A 48 7.60 -10.44 -69.56
CA LEU A 48 6.27 -10.86 -69.09
C LEU A 48 5.80 -12.16 -69.78
N PRO A 49 5.41 -13.21 -69.03
CA PRO A 49 4.82 -14.42 -69.56
C PRO A 49 3.57 -14.15 -70.41
N ARG A 50 3.32 -15.00 -71.42
CA ARG A 50 2.19 -14.83 -72.34
C ARG A 50 0.83 -14.87 -71.62
N ALA A 51 0.71 -15.69 -70.58
CA ALA A 51 -0.48 -15.78 -69.74
C ALA A 51 -0.76 -14.47 -68.99
N ASP A 52 0.27 -13.87 -68.39
CA ASP A 52 0.13 -12.60 -67.66
C ASP A 52 -0.20 -11.43 -68.59
N ARG A 53 0.35 -11.42 -69.82
CA ARG A 53 -0.04 -10.44 -70.85
C ARG A 53 -1.52 -10.54 -71.22
N ALA A 54 -2.11 -11.74 -71.23
CA ALA A 54 -3.53 -11.93 -71.51
C ALA A 54 -4.38 -11.38 -70.35
N ARG A 55 -4.03 -11.75 -69.11
CA ARG A 55 -4.69 -11.25 -67.88
C ARG A 55 -4.62 -9.73 -67.77
N LEU A 56 -3.48 -9.12 -68.11
CA LEU A 56 -3.31 -7.67 -68.09
C LEU A 56 -4.21 -6.97 -69.12
N ARG A 57 -4.40 -7.53 -70.31
CA ARG A 57 -5.34 -6.98 -71.31
C ARG A 57 -6.79 -7.11 -70.86
N GLU A 58 -7.16 -8.23 -70.26
CA GLU A 58 -8.49 -8.44 -69.66
C GLU A 58 -8.77 -7.42 -68.54
N ALA A 59 -7.73 -7.05 -67.78
CA ALA A 59 -7.77 -5.99 -66.78
C ALA A 59 -7.67 -4.55 -67.36
N GLY A 60 -7.75 -4.38 -68.69
CA GLY A 60 -7.75 -3.06 -69.34
C GLY A 60 -6.36 -2.45 -69.61
N VAL A 61 -5.27 -3.16 -69.33
CA VAL A 61 -3.90 -2.66 -69.55
C VAL A 61 -3.50 -2.84 -71.01
N SER A 62 -3.15 -1.76 -71.69
CA SER A 62 -2.74 -1.78 -73.09
C SER A 62 -1.23 -2.05 -73.23
N LEU A 63 -0.83 -2.96 -74.11
CA LEU A 63 0.59 -3.22 -74.41
C LEU A 63 1.01 -2.52 -75.71
N ARG A 64 2.07 -1.70 -75.64
CA ARG A 64 2.72 -1.04 -76.78
C ARG A 64 4.14 -1.57 -76.96
N THR A 65 4.61 -1.62 -78.20
CA THR A 65 6.00 -1.97 -78.55
C THR A 65 6.94 -0.77 -78.58
N ARG A 66 6.40 0.45 -78.60
CA ARG A 66 7.18 1.69 -78.64
C ARG A 66 7.46 2.16 -77.21
N ALA A 67 8.74 2.40 -76.94
CA ALA A 67 9.20 2.97 -75.67
C ALA A 67 8.52 4.32 -75.37
N PRO A 68 8.29 4.64 -74.08
CA PRO A 68 7.74 5.94 -73.67
C PRO A 68 8.62 7.10 -74.12
N ALA A 69 8.01 8.26 -74.41
CA ALA A 69 8.74 9.49 -74.68
C ALA A 69 9.19 10.13 -73.36
N ASN A 70 10.48 10.46 -73.24
CA ASN A 70 11.10 11.00 -72.02
C ASN A 70 10.89 10.14 -70.76
N PRO A 71 11.34 8.86 -70.76
CA PRO A 71 11.23 8.02 -69.58
C PRO A 71 12.06 8.58 -68.43
N ARG A 72 11.49 8.54 -67.23
CA ARG A 72 12.20 8.62 -65.95
C ARG A 72 12.49 7.19 -65.49
N PRO A 73 13.77 6.80 -65.34
CA PRO A 73 14.10 5.50 -64.79
C PRO A 73 13.73 5.46 -63.30
N LEU A 74 13.15 4.35 -62.86
CA LEU A 74 12.83 4.02 -61.47
C LEU A 74 13.41 2.64 -61.14
N SER A 75 13.77 2.40 -59.87
CA SER A 75 14.38 1.13 -59.45
C SER A 75 13.37 -0.02 -59.41
N CYS A 76 12.11 0.28 -59.11
CA CYS A 76 11.02 -0.69 -59.10
C CYS A 76 9.67 -0.03 -59.42
N TRP A 77 8.66 -0.85 -59.64
CA TRP A 77 7.32 -0.39 -60.00
C TRP A 77 6.59 0.33 -58.86
N ALA A 78 6.95 0.02 -57.62
CA ALA A 78 6.35 0.62 -56.45
C ALA A 78 6.63 2.13 -56.34
N GLU A 79 7.75 2.62 -56.89
CA GLU A 79 8.09 4.06 -56.92
C GLU A 79 7.09 4.93 -57.69
N VAL A 80 6.26 4.33 -58.55
CA VAL A 80 5.23 5.07 -59.30
C VAL A 80 4.06 5.47 -58.39
N LEU A 81 3.83 4.73 -57.30
CA LEU A 81 2.74 5.00 -56.38
C LEU A 81 3.12 6.11 -55.37
N PRO A 82 2.26 7.13 -55.19
CA PRO A 82 2.54 8.17 -54.21
C PRO A 82 2.33 7.68 -52.77
N LEU A 83 3.00 8.34 -51.82
CA LEU A 83 2.74 8.18 -50.39
C LEU A 83 1.35 8.72 -50.03
N GLU A 84 0.64 7.98 -49.20
CA GLU A 84 -0.64 8.39 -48.63
C GLU A 84 -0.44 8.93 -47.21
N ARG A 85 -1.31 9.84 -46.75
CA ARG A 85 -1.33 10.25 -45.34
C ARG A 85 -1.86 9.10 -44.48
N ALA A 86 -1.16 8.80 -43.40
CA ALA A 86 -1.64 7.94 -42.32
C ALA A 86 -2.19 8.82 -41.19
N GLY A 87 -2.90 8.21 -40.23
CA GLY A 87 -3.33 8.90 -39.01
C GLY A 87 -2.14 9.39 -38.18
N GLU A 88 -2.42 10.23 -37.19
CA GLU A 88 -1.41 10.67 -36.24
C GLU A 88 -0.87 9.47 -35.46
N PRO A 89 0.46 9.32 -35.32
CA PRO A 89 1.06 8.17 -34.67
C PRO A 89 0.75 8.17 -33.16
N THR A 90 0.08 7.12 -32.66
CA THR A 90 -0.24 6.92 -31.24
C THR A 90 0.82 6.06 -30.54
N PRO A 91 1.40 6.48 -29.41
CA PRO A 91 2.32 5.67 -28.61
C PRO A 91 1.66 4.38 -28.09
N PRO A 92 2.44 3.29 -27.87
CA PRO A 92 3.87 3.14 -28.17
C PRO A 92 4.14 3.05 -29.68
N LEU A 93 5.27 3.60 -30.13
CA LEU A 93 5.58 3.76 -31.55
C LEU A 93 6.43 2.61 -32.11
N GLY A 94 6.89 1.72 -31.24
CA GLY A 94 7.84 0.67 -31.55
C GLY A 94 9.17 1.28 -31.99
N GLU A 95 9.81 0.61 -32.96
CA GLU A 95 11.11 1.03 -33.45
C GLU A 95 11.00 2.16 -34.48
N LEU A 96 11.72 3.26 -34.24
CA LEU A 96 11.81 4.40 -35.15
C LEU A 96 13.24 4.61 -35.62
N LEU A 97 13.35 5.10 -36.86
CA LEU A 97 14.60 5.48 -37.49
C LEU A 97 14.59 6.99 -37.79
N PHE A 98 15.47 7.72 -37.15
CA PHE A 98 15.70 9.14 -37.43
C PHE A 98 16.80 9.30 -38.48
N LEU A 99 16.55 10.15 -39.47
CA LEU A 99 17.51 10.60 -40.47
C LEU A 99 17.79 12.09 -40.29
N SER A 100 19.06 12.46 -40.22
CA SER A 100 19.52 13.84 -40.19
C SER A 100 20.55 14.10 -41.30
N GLU A 101 20.52 15.29 -41.88
CA GLU A 101 21.59 15.81 -42.74
C GLU A 101 22.63 16.52 -41.85
N GLY A 102 23.88 16.07 -41.91
CA GLY A 102 24.97 16.59 -41.08
C GLY A 102 24.96 16.13 -39.61
N ASP A 103 26.10 16.38 -38.95
CA ASP A 103 26.39 15.85 -37.60
C ASP A 103 25.69 16.64 -36.48
N GLU A 104 25.40 17.93 -36.69
CA GLU A 104 24.83 18.81 -35.66
C GLU A 104 23.37 18.43 -35.31
N GLY A 105 22.52 18.22 -36.32
CA GLY A 105 21.13 17.80 -36.12
C GLY A 105 21.03 16.43 -35.45
N PHE A 106 21.97 15.54 -35.80
CA PHE A 106 22.10 14.20 -35.23
C PHE A 106 22.51 14.23 -33.76
N LEU A 107 23.58 14.94 -33.39
CA LEU A 107 24.03 15.05 -32.00
C LEU A 107 22.96 15.68 -31.10
N ARG A 108 22.20 16.65 -31.64
CA ARG A 108 21.07 17.26 -30.94
C ARG A 108 19.98 16.25 -30.61
N VAL A 109 19.62 15.38 -31.56
CA VAL A 109 18.61 14.33 -31.36
C VAL A 109 19.10 13.23 -30.42
N ALA A 110 20.31 12.72 -30.63
CA ALA A 110 20.88 11.67 -29.78
C ALA A 110 21.00 12.13 -28.31
N GLY A 111 21.45 13.38 -28.09
CA GLY A 111 21.51 13.98 -26.76
C GLY A 111 20.15 14.26 -26.15
N GLU A 112 19.15 14.65 -26.95
CA GLU A 112 17.77 14.84 -26.49
C GLU A 112 17.14 13.51 -26.05
N LEU A 113 17.29 12.46 -26.85
CA LEU A 113 16.84 11.11 -26.54
C LEU A 113 17.51 10.58 -25.26
N LEU A 114 18.82 10.78 -25.12
CA LEU A 114 19.57 10.40 -23.92
C LEU A 114 19.05 11.15 -22.68
N ARG A 115 18.80 12.46 -22.79
CA ARG A 115 18.26 13.29 -21.69
C ARG A 115 16.86 12.84 -21.25
N LEU A 116 16.10 12.26 -22.17
CA LEU A 116 14.75 11.75 -21.93
C LEU A 116 14.73 10.27 -21.53
N GLY A 117 15.90 9.66 -21.28
CA GLY A 117 16.03 8.29 -20.77
C GLY A 117 16.10 7.20 -21.85
N CYS A 118 16.23 7.54 -23.13
CA CYS A 118 16.43 6.57 -24.20
C CYS A 118 17.92 6.31 -24.42
N GLU A 119 18.46 5.33 -23.71
CA GLU A 119 19.88 4.96 -23.77
C GLU A 119 20.21 4.01 -24.93
N ASP A 120 19.29 3.12 -25.32
CA ASP A 120 19.47 2.16 -26.42
C ASP A 120 19.28 2.85 -27.78
N GLN A 121 20.35 3.52 -28.24
CA GLN A 121 20.41 4.18 -29.54
C GLN A 121 21.49 3.52 -30.41
N ARG A 122 21.11 3.12 -31.62
CA ARG A 122 22.03 2.57 -32.62
C ARG A 122 22.25 3.57 -33.74
N LEU A 123 23.51 3.83 -34.04
CA LEU A 123 23.94 4.96 -34.86
C LEU A 123 24.67 4.46 -36.10
N ALA A 124 24.32 4.97 -37.28
CA ALA A 124 25.04 4.68 -38.51
C ALA A 124 25.29 5.98 -39.29
N PHE A 125 26.45 6.06 -39.93
CA PHE A 125 26.90 7.27 -40.61
C PHE A 125 27.37 6.95 -42.02
N PHE A 126 26.91 7.70 -43.01
CA PHE A 126 27.28 7.47 -44.40
C PHE A 126 27.28 8.77 -45.20
N THR A 127 27.85 8.71 -46.40
CA THR A 127 27.80 9.80 -47.39
C THR A 127 27.01 9.29 -48.57
N ASP A 128 25.97 10.02 -48.99
CA ASP A 128 25.16 9.61 -50.13
C ASP A 128 25.87 9.85 -51.48
N ALA A 129 25.23 9.42 -52.57
CA ALA A 129 25.78 9.55 -53.93
C ALA A 129 25.98 11.02 -54.38
N GLN A 130 25.33 11.97 -53.70
CA GLN A 130 25.44 13.41 -53.94
C GLN A 130 26.55 14.04 -53.08
N GLY A 131 27.24 13.26 -52.26
CA GLY A 131 28.30 13.72 -51.38
C GLY A 131 27.80 14.33 -50.07
N VAL A 132 26.51 14.19 -49.73
CA VAL A 132 25.93 14.74 -48.50
C VAL A 132 26.12 13.75 -47.35
N ARG A 133 26.61 14.26 -46.22
CA ARG A 133 26.76 13.48 -44.98
C ARG A 133 25.38 13.26 -44.35
N ARG A 134 25.01 12.00 -44.16
CA ARG A 134 23.73 11.59 -43.55
C ARG A 134 23.95 10.64 -42.40
N ASN A 135 23.14 10.83 -41.37
CA ASN A 135 23.26 10.12 -40.11
C ASN A 135 21.92 9.47 -39.76
N LEU A 136 21.99 8.22 -39.31
CA LEU A 136 20.87 7.39 -38.89
C LEU A 136 20.94 7.16 -37.39
N CYS A 137 19.81 7.31 -36.71
CA CYS A 137 19.66 6.95 -35.30
C CYS A 137 18.42 6.07 -35.16
N ARG A 138 18.63 4.81 -34.76
CA ARG A 138 17.60 3.80 -34.57
C ARG A 138 17.33 3.64 -33.08
N VAL A 139 16.07 3.72 -32.68
CA VAL A 139 15.64 3.82 -31.28
C VAL A 139 14.35 3.03 -31.07
N ALA A 140 14.29 2.25 -29.98
CA ALA A 140 13.06 1.61 -29.54
C ALA A 140 12.22 2.59 -28.69
N ASP A 141 10.96 2.77 -29.07
CA ASP A 141 9.96 3.56 -28.36
C ASP A 141 10.45 4.96 -27.92
N PRO A 142 10.86 5.83 -28.86
CA PRO A 142 11.34 7.15 -28.49
C PRO A 142 10.22 7.99 -27.87
N PRO A 143 10.56 8.96 -27.00
CA PRO A 143 9.57 9.80 -26.34
C PRO A 143 8.85 10.67 -27.36
N TYR A 144 7.55 10.82 -27.20
CA TYR A 144 6.68 11.52 -28.17
C TYR A 144 7.16 12.95 -28.52
N TYR A 145 7.82 13.65 -27.59
CA TYR A 145 8.39 14.98 -27.84
C TYR A 145 9.50 15.00 -28.90
N ALA A 146 10.38 14.00 -28.91
CA ALA A 146 11.43 13.89 -29.93
C ALA A 146 10.84 13.60 -31.32
N VAL A 147 9.69 12.91 -31.33
CA VAL A 147 8.95 12.56 -32.53
C VAL A 147 8.20 13.76 -33.12
N LEU A 148 7.56 14.58 -32.30
CA LEU A 148 6.89 15.81 -32.74
C LEU A 148 7.85 16.71 -33.53
N ARG A 149 9.10 16.82 -33.10
CA ARG A 149 10.11 17.64 -33.79
C ARG A 149 10.44 17.13 -35.20
N ALA A 150 10.35 15.82 -35.42
CA ALA A 150 10.57 15.22 -36.74
C ALA A 150 9.32 15.32 -37.64
N LEU A 151 8.14 15.51 -37.05
CA LEU A 151 6.89 15.78 -37.76
C LEU A 151 6.76 17.28 -38.13
N ASP A 152 7.33 18.17 -37.32
CA ASP A 152 7.43 19.59 -37.61
C ASP A 152 8.38 19.83 -38.79
N GLY A 153 7.82 20.10 -39.98
CA GLY A 153 8.56 20.24 -41.25
C GLY A 153 9.59 21.38 -41.33
N GLY A 154 9.87 22.07 -40.23
CA GLY A 154 10.88 23.12 -40.12
C GLY A 154 12.30 22.63 -39.78
N ASP A 155 12.48 21.38 -39.33
CA ASP A 155 13.79 20.79 -39.04
C ASP A 155 14.30 19.94 -40.24
N SER A 156 15.61 19.68 -40.34
CA SER A 156 16.18 18.72 -41.31
C SER A 156 16.02 17.26 -40.84
N LEU A 157 15.53 17.07 -39.61
CA LEU A 157 15.24 15.78 -39.03
C LEU A 157 14.01 15.14 -39.67
N ARG A 158 14.11 13.86 -40.01
CA ARG A 158 12.99 13.05 -40.50
C ARG A 158 12.91 11.76 -39.68
N ALA A 159 11.70 11.34 -39.33
CA ALA A 159 11.45 10.08 -38.65
C ALA A 159 10.79 9.09 -39.61
N PHE A 160 11.17 7.84 -39.52
CA PHE A 160 10.62 6.74 -40.29
C PHE A 160 10.19 5.60 -39.36
N THR A 161 9.11 4.93 -39.72
CA THR A 161 8.61 3.72 -39.07
C THR A 161 8.79 2.52 -39.98
N LEU A 162 8.93 1.34 -39.39
CA LEU A 162 9.19 0.12 -40.12
C LEU A 162 7.90 -0.38 -40.82
N ALA A 163 7.98 -0.70 -42.12
CA ALA A 163 6.81 -1.15 -42.88
C ALA A 163 6.31 -2.54 -42.44
N ARG A 164 7.22 -3.39 -41.92
CA ARG A 164 6.94 -4.73 -41.39
C ARG A 164 8.00 -5.08 -40.34
N PRO A 165 7.63 -5.63 -39.16
CA PRO A 165 8.60 -6.12 -38.17
C PRO A 165 9.68 -7.02 -38.79
N GLY A 166 10.95 -6.72 -38.51
CA GLY A 166 12.11 -7.43 -39.06
C GLY A 166 12.45 -7.13 -40.54
N GLY A 167 11.68 -6.27 -41.20
CA GLY A 167 11.96 -5.80 -42.57
C GLY A 167 13.07 -4.75 -42.63
N ARG A 168 13.31 -4.24 -43.85
CA ARG A 168 14.34 -3.21 -44.15
C ARG A 168 13.81 -2.00 -44.89
N VAL A 169 12.50 -1.95 -45.05
CA VAL A 169 11.79 -0.88 -45.72
C VAL A 169 11.12 -0.02 -44.66
N TRP A 170 11.49 1.25 -44.66
CA TRP A 170 11.06 2.25 -43.69
C TRP A 170 10.24 3.32 -44.40
N VAL A 171 9.12 3.72 -43.82
CA VAL A 171 8.21 4.72 -44.38
C VAL A 171 8.20 5.95 -43.48
N ALA A 172 8.20 7.15 -44.06
CA ALA A 172 8.15 8.39 -43.29
C ALA A 172 6.96 8.37 -42.30
N LEU A 173 7.23 8.77 -41.07
CA LEU A 173 6.24 8.75 -39.99
C LEU A 173 5.03 9.64 -40.34
N GLY A 174 3.82 9.15 -40.04
CA GLY A 174 2.57 9.81 -40.47
C GLY A 174 2.20 9.59 -41.94
N ARG A 175 2.96 8.78 -42.68
CA ARG A 175 2.66 8.37 -44.05
C ARG A 175 2.53 6.85 -44.15
N ARG A 176 1.88 6.38 -45.20
CA ARG A 176 1.85 4.97 -45.60
C ARG A 176 2.14 4.83 -47.08
N HIS A 177 2.89 3.81 -47.46
CA HIS A 177 3.10 3.43 -48.85
C HIS A 177 2.31 2.14 -49.15
N PRO A 178 1.46 2.09 -50.19
CA PRO A 178 0.55 0.96 -50.44
C PRO A 178 1.24 -0.41 -50.53
N LEU A 179 2.48 -0.43 -51.03
CA LEU A 179 3.23 -1.67 -51.27
C LEU A 179 4.40 -1.89 -50.29
N ALA A 180 4.64 -1.00 -49.32
CA ALA A 180 5.88 -1.07 -48.53
C ALA A 180 6.06 -2.38 -47.76
N ALA A 181 4.99 -2.98 -47.23
CA ALA A 181 5.05 -4.26 -46.53
C ALA A 181 5.43 -5.46 -47.43
N ARG A 182 5.38 -5.29 -48.75
CA ARG A 182 5.66 -6.32 -49.77
C ARG A 182 7.02 -6.14 -50.44
N LEU A 183 7.68 -5.02 -50.18
CA LEU A 183 9.01 -4.74 -50.68
C LEU A 183 10.04 -5.41 -49.80
N ASP A 184 11.09 -5.88 -50.44
CA ASP A 184 12.28 -6.35 -49.75
C ASP A 184 13.47 -5.50 -50.21
N ALA A 185 14.40 -5.22 -49.30
CA ALA A 185 15.62 -4.51 -49.62
C ALA A 185 16.76 -5.52 -49.75
N GLU A 186 17.80 -5.18 -50.51
CA GLU A 186 18.97 -6.04 -50.62
C GLU A 186 19.63 -6.24 -49.24
N PRO A 187 20.28 -7.40 -49.02
CA PRO A 187 21.19 -7.60 -47.90
C PRO A 187 22.11 -6.36 -47.69
N GLU A 188 22.28 -5.88 -46.46
CA GLU A 188 23.10 -4.70 -46.11
C GLU A 188 22.59 -3.33 -46.58
N SER A 189 21.34 -3.25 -47.08
CA SER A 189 20.70 -1.98 -47.44
C SER A 189 19.35 -1.78 -46.75
N LEU A 190 19.04 -0.52 -46.44
CA LEU A 190 17.72 -0.05 -46.04
C LEU A 190 17.13 0.83 -47.13
N VAL A 191 15.81 0.78 -47.28
CA VAL A 191 15.05 1.65 -48.18
C VAL A 191 14.19 2.58 -47.35
N LEU A 192 14.43 3.89 -47.45
CA LEU A 192 13.64 4.92 -46.79
C LEU A 192 12.69 5.57 -47.81
N ILE A 193 11.39 5.44 -47.59
CA ILE A 193 10.35 5.98 -48.45
C ILE A 193 9.82 7.28 -47.82
N GLY A 194 10.26 8.42 -48.33
CA GLY A 194 9.90 9.74 -47.82
C GLY A 194 9.24 10.65 -48.85
N GLU A 195 8.85 11.85 -48.43
CA GLU A 195 8.19 12.84 -49.31
C GLU A 195 9.09 13.32 -50.45
N HIS A 196 10.42 13.28 -50.24
CA HIS A 196 11.42 13.67 -51.23
C HIS A 196 11.88 12.51 -52.12
N GLY A 197 11.18 11.37 -52.05
CA GLY A 197 11.48 10.18 -52.83
C GLY A 197 12.07 9.06 -51.99
N TRP A 198 12.62 8.08 -52.69
CA TRP A 198 13.17 6.86 -52.12
C TRP A 198 14.67 7.03 -51.92
N LEU A 199 15.16 6.63 -50.76
CA LEU A 199 16.57 6.69 -50.42
C LEU A 199 17.06 5.30 -50.05
N HIS A 200 18.09 4.84 -50.75
CA HIS A 200 18.80 3.61 -50.41
C HIS A 200 19.99 3.97 -49.55
N VAL A 201 20.07 3.40 -48.34
CA VAL A 201 21.13 3.67 -47.37
C VAL A 201 21.72 2.35 -46.88
N PRO A 202 23.01 2.30 -46.51
CA PRO A 202 23.59 1.09 -45.93
C PRO A 202 22.96 0.76 -44.57
N ASP A 203 22.74 -0.54 -44.31
CA ASP A 203 22.25 -1.07 -43.03
C ASP A 203 23.43 -1.30 -42.07
N GLY A 204 24.09 -0.21 -41.67
CA GLY A 204 25.24 -0.21 -40.77
C GLY A 204 26.61 -0.09 -41.47
N PRO A 205 27.72 -0.22 -40.73
CA PRO A 205 27.80 -0.74 -39.36
C PRO A 205 27.09 0.15 -38.34
N TRP A 206 26.28 -0.48 -37.48
CA TRP A 206 25.60 0.18 -36.38
C TRP A 206 26.55 0.28 -35.18
N LEU A 207 26.73 1.50 -34.69
CA LEU A 207 27.50 1.80 -33.50
C LEU A 207 26.53 2.03 -32.34
N ASP A 208 26.77 1.37 -31.23
CA ASP A 208 26.13 1.72 -29.96
C ASP A 208 26.51 3.17 -29.60
N LEU A 209 25.55 3.95 -29.10
CA LEU A 209 25.80 5.29 -28.55
C LEU A 209 27.00 5.30 -27.60
N HIS A 210 27.15 4.27 -26.77
CA HIS A 210 28.27 4.13 -25.86
C HIS A 210 29.63 4.03 -26.56
N ALA A 211 29.67 3.41 -27.75
CA ALA A 211 30.90 3.25 -28.53
C ALA A 211 31.40 4.56 -29.17
N VAL A 212 30.50 5.51 -29.41
CA VAL A 212 30.85 6.86 -29.92
C VAL A 212 30.84 7.94 -28.84
N SER A 213 30.33 7.62 -27.64
CA SER A 213 30.38 8.52 -26.49
C SER A 213 31.78 8.52 -25.89
N VAL A 214 32.56 9.56 -26.19
CA VAL A 214 33.81 9.80 -25.46
C VAL A 214 33.44 10.45 -24.13
N VAL A 215 33.22 9.63 -23.10
CA VAL A 215 33.09 10.11 -21.73
C VAL A 215 34.47 10.56 -21.25
N SER A 216 34.83 11.79 -21.59
CA SER A 216 36.01 12.45 -21.04
C SER A 216 35.67 12.89 -19.63
N LEU A 217 36.01 12.07 -18.63
CA LEU A 217 36.10 12.55 -17.26
C LEU A 217 37.31 13.50 -17.22
N PRO A 218 37.11 14.80 -16.96
CA PRO A 218 38.24 15.70 -16.81
C PRO A 218 39.12 15.20 -15.66
N ALA A 219 40.45 15.21 -15.86
CA ALA A 219 41.39 15.02 -14.75
C ALA A 219 40.96 15.96 -13.61
N ALA A 220 40.91 15.44 -12.37
CA ALA A 220 40.42 16.18 -11.21
C ALA A 220 41.10 17.55 -11.13
N THR A 221 40.41 18.54 -11.65
CA THR A 221 40.90 19.90 -11.74
C THR A 221 40.65 20.48 -10.37
N ARG A 222 41.69 20.98 -9.68
CA ARG A 222 41.44 21.86 -8.54
C ARG A 222 40.83 23.14 -9.08
N TRP A 223 39.52 23.23 -9.00
CA TRP A 223 38.74 24.40 -9.38
C TRP A 223 39.15 25.57 -8.49
N GLN A 224 39.84 26.56 -9.07
CA GLN A 224 39.85 27.89 -8.49
C GLN A 224 38.62 28.63 -8.99
N ARG A 225 37.86 29.19 -8.06
CA ARG A 225 36.63 29.94 -8.32
C ARG A 225 36.92 31.08 -9.31
N ALA A 226 36.44 30.96 -10.54
CA ALA A 226 36.37 32.05 -11.51
C ALA A 226 34.90 32.45 -11.69
N ALA A 227 34.60 33.74 -11.57
CA ALA A 227 33.26 34.27 -11.83
C ALA A 227 33.02 34.38 -13.35
N PRO A 228 31.82 34.05 -13.86
CA PRO A 228 31.51 34.17 -15.29
C PRO A 228 31.58 35.63 -15.77
N GLU A 229 32.12 35.85 -16.98
CA GLU A 229 32.27 37.18 -17.60
C GLU A 229 30.95 37.86 -17.97
N ARG A 230 29.85 37.08 -18.05
CA ARG A 230 28.50 37.58 -18.30
C ARG A 230 27.53 37.00 -17.29
N ARG A 231 26.77 37.88 -16.63
CA ARG A 231 25.70 37.51 -15.70
C ARG A 231 24.38 37.46 -16.47
N LEU A 232 23.59 36.42 -16.22
CA LEU A 232 22.22 36.34 -16.73
C LEU A 232 21.37 37.37 -15.99
N GLU A 233 20.79 38.32 -16.72
CA GLU A 233 19.82 39.25 -16.17
C GLU A 233 18.45 38.55 -16.09
N VAL A 234 17.99 38.31 -14.87
CA VAL A 234 16.66 37.72 -14.59
C VAL A 234 15.81 38.80 -13.93
N GLU A 235 14.73 39.20 -14.60
CA GLU A 235 13.76 40.16 -14.06
C GLU A 235 12.75 39.41 -13.17
N LEU A 236 12.61 39.83 -11.92
CA LEU A 236 11.62 39.28 -10.99
C LEU A 236 10.24 39.94 -11.23
N ARG A 237 9.18 39.14 -11.23
CA ARG A 237 7.79 39.61 -11.39
C ARG A 237 6.86 38.97 -10.36
N LEU A 238 5.74 39.63 -10.05
CA LEU A 238 4.66 39.08 -9.25
C LEU A 238 3.63 38.38 -10.16
N THR A 239 3.40 37.09 -9.95
CA THR A 239 2.39 36.29 -10.65
C THR A 239 1.30 35.85 -9.68
N ARG A 240 0.19 35.29 -10.19
CA ARG A 240 -0.94 34.85 -9.35
C ARG A 240 -0.59 33.54 -8.65
N ALA A 241 -0.70 33.50 -7.32
CA ALA A 241 -0.55 32.29 -6.53
C ALA A 241 -1.87 31.47 -6.49
N PRO A 242 -1.81 30.12 -6.47
CA PRO A 242 -2.99 29.26 -6.41
C PRO A 242 -3.65 29.21 -5.03
N ILE A 243 -2.99 29.69 -3.97
CA ILE A 243 -3.47 29.62 -2.58
C ILE A 243 -3.49 31.03 -1.98
N THR A 244 -4.62 31.43 -1.41
CA THR A 244 -4.78 32.68 -0.65
C THR A 244 -4.72 32.41 0.85
N ARG A 245 -3.75 33.01 1.54
CA ARG A 245 -3.66 33.03 3.02
C ARG A 245 -4.27 34.34 3.55
N PRO A 246 -4.76 34.37 4.80
CA PRO A 246 -5.19 35.63 5.42
C PRO A 246 -4.00 36.60 5.53
N ALA A 247 -4.26 37.90 5.40
CA ALA A 247 -3.23 38.92 5.42
C ALA A 247 -2.65 39.12 6.82
N ASP A 248 -1.34 39.34 6.89
CA ASP A 248 -0.60 39.62 8.12
C ASP A 248 -0.12 41.08 8.18
N LEU A 249 -0.14 41.77 7.04
CA LEU A 249 0.32 43.15 6.90
C LEU A 249 -0.61 43.93 5.96
N TRP A 250 -0.94 45.16 6.34
CA TRP A 250 -1.81 46.07 5.59
C TRP A 250 -1.10 47.40 5.39
N VAL A 251 -1.09 47.90 4.16
CA VAL A 251 -0.53 49.22 3.81
C VAL A 251 -1.67 50.13 3.39
N LEU A 252 -1.92 51.18 4.18
CA LEU A 252 -2.94 52.19 3.95
C LEU A 252 -2.28 53.42 3.34
N ARG A 253 -2.64 53.72 2.09
CA ARG A 253 -2.09 54.89 1.36
C ARG A 253 -3.05 56.07 1.31
N GLU A 254 -4.36 55.81 1.34
CA GLU A 254 -5.40 56.83 1.24
C GLU A 254 -6.16 56.95 2.57
N ARG A 255 -6.39 58.18 3.04
CA ARG A 255 -7.16 58.46 4.28
C ARG A 255 -6.67 57.63 5.47
N ALA A 256 -5.37 57.33 5.53
CA ALA A 256 -4.82 56.28 6.38
C ALA A 256 -5.12 56.50 7.86
N LEU A 257 -5.00 57.74 8.35
CA LEU A 257 -5.30 58.08 9.74
C LEU A 257 -6.80 57.95 10.06
N GLU A 258 -7.69 58.37 9.17
CA GLU A 258 -9.15 58.24 9.36
C GLU A 258 -9.58 56.78 9.43
N GLN A 259 -8.98 55.94 8.59
CA GLN A 259 -9.24 54.49 8.58
C GLN A 259 -8.76 53.82 9.88
N VAL A 260 -7.58 54.20 10.39
CA VAL A 260 -7.06 53.69 11.68
C VAL A 260 -7.92 54.16 12.84
N GLU A 261 -8.37 55.42 12.83
CA GLU A 261 -9.28 55.96 13.86
C GLU A 261 -10.62 55.22 13.86
N ALA A 262 -11.18 54.93 12.67
CA ALA A 262 -12.38 54.11 12.54
C ALA A 262 -12.15 52.67 13.04
N LEU A 263 -11.03 52.06 12.68
CA LEU A 263 -10.65 50.72 13.12
C LEU A 263 -10.63 50.62 14.64
N VAL A 264 -9.89 51.51 15.31
CA VAL A 264 -9.77 51.54 16.78
C VAL A 264 -11.12 51.78 17.45
N ARG A 265 -12.04 52.55 16.84
CA ARG A 265 -13.40 52.76 17.36
C ARG A 265 -14.30 51.53 17.27
N THR A 266 -14.11 50.70 16.26
CA THR A 266 -15.03 49.57 15.95
C THR A 266 -14.54 48.22 16.44
N VAL A 267 -13.22 48.03 16.57
CA VAL A 267 -12.60 46.72 16.80
C VAL A 267 -12.30 46.52 18.30
N PRO A 268 -12.53 45.32 18.87
CA PRO A 268 -12.22 45.05 20.28
C PRO A 268 -10.75 45.29 20.65
N GLU A 269 -10.50 45.71 21.88
CA GLU A 269 -9.14 45.98 22.40
C GLU A 269 -8.20 44.77 22.27
N SER A 270 -8.73 43.55 22.38
CA SER A 270 -7.96 42.32 22.18
C SER A 270 -7.41 42.15 20.77
N VAL A 271 -8.06 42.73 19.75
CA VAL A 271 -7.58 42.74 18.37
C VAL A 271 -6.65 43.92 18.14
N VAL A 272 -6.93 45.10 18.72
CA VAL A 272 -6.01 46.25 18.71
C VAL A 272 -4.65 45.89 19.34
N ALA A 273 -4.66 45.13 20.44
CA ALA A 273 -3.45 44.64 21.12
C ALA A 273 -2.61 43.66 20.27
N GLN A 274 -3.22 43.06 19.24
CA GLN A 274 -2.55 42.20 18.27
C GLN A 274 -1.93 42.97 17.10
N LEU A 275 -2.18 44.28 16.96
CA LEU A 275 -1.66 45.07 15.84
C LEU A 275 -0.47 45.93 16.27
N ARG A 276 0.55 45.95 15.42
CA ARG A 276 1.64 46.94 15.43
C ARG A 276 1.43 47.92 14.29
N PHE A 277 1.86 49.14 14.50
CA PHE A 277 1.59 50.29 13.66
C PHE A 277 2.88 51.06 13.42
N ALA A 278 3.04 51.57 12.20
CA ALA A 278 4.08 52.51 11.84
C ALA A 278 3.58 53.52 10.81
N THR A 279 4.06 54.75 10.88
CA THR A 279 3.74 55.83 9.94
C THR A 279 4.94 56.18 9.08
N ILE A 280 4.72 56.32 7.77
CA ILE A 280 5.72 56.71 6.79
C ILE A 280 5.25 58.00 6.13
N GLN A 281 6.13 59.00 6.04
CA GLN A 281 5.88 60.20 5.25
C GLN A 281 6.02 59.83 3.76
N ASP A 282 4.99 60.10 2.95
CA ASP A 282 5.08 59.85 1.51
C ASP A 282 6.21 60.71 0.91
N PRO A 283 7.25 60.11 0.31
CA PRO A 283 8.35 60.85 -0.32
C PRO A 283 7.89 61.80 -1.45
N ARG A 284 6.65 61.69 -1.94
CA ARG A 284 6.06 62.57 -2.95
C ARG A 284 5.26 63.74 -2.37
N GLY A 285 5.20 63.89 -1.04
CA GLY A 285 4.53 65.00 -0.37
C GLY A 285 3.01 64.85 -0.22
N GLY A 286 2.53 63.60 -0.12
CA GLY A 286 1.12 63.25 0.11
C GLY A 286 0.77 62.99 1.59
N ASP A 287 -0.46 62.49 1.81
CA ASP A 287 -0.92 62.03 3.13
C ASP A 287 0.00 60.95 3.72
N PRO A 288 0.11 60.85 5.06
CA PRO A 288 0.95 59.85 5.69
C PRO A 288 0.46 58.43 5.37
N ILE A 289 1.39 57.56 4.98
CA ILE A 289 1.13 56.13 4.74
C ILE A 289 1.19 55.42 6.09
N VAL A 290 0.19 54.60 6.40
CA VAL A 290 0.19 53.75 7.60
C VAL A 290 0.46 52.30 7.21
N VAL A 291 1.34 51.64 7.96
CA VAL A 291 1.56 50.19 7.87
C VAL A 291 1.09 49.53 9.15
N LEU A 292 0.14 48.61 9.04
CA LEU A 292 -0.33 47.75 10.13
C LEU A 292 0.25 46.35 9.97
N ARG A 293 0.70 45.74 11.06
CA ARG A 293 1.23 44.36 11.08
C ARG A 293 0.64 43.58 12.24
N ALA A 294 0.15 42.37 11.97
CA ALA A 294 -0.31 41.46 13.01
C ALA A 294 0.87 40.90 13.82
N ARG A 295 0.72 40.86 15.14
CA ARG A 295 1.59 40.10 16.05
C ARG A 295 1.32 38.62 15.86
N ARG A 296 2.36 37.81 15.97
CA ARG A 296 2.22 36.35 15.96
C ARG A 296 1.44 35.91 17.19
N SER A 297 0.29 35.30 16.96
CA SER A 297 -0.51 34.65 17.99
C SER A 297 -0.90 33.26 17.51
N ALA A 298 -1.22 32.36 18.44
CA ALA A 298 -1.75 31.04 18.10
C ALA A 298 -3.13 31.11 17.40
N ALA A 299 -3.81 32.26 17.46
CA ALA A 299 -5.13 32.48 16.87
C ALA A 299 -5.08 32.95 15.40
N GLY A 300 -3.88 33.17 14.82
CA GLY A 300 -3.72 33.71 13.48
C GLY A 300 -3.93 35.23 13.38
N PRO A 301 -3.73 35.85 12.21
CA PRO A 301 -3.97 37.28 12.00
C PRO A 301 -5.47 37.60 12.05
N PRO A 302 -5.88 38.76 12.62
CA PRO A 302 -7.27 39.18 12.62
C PRO A 302 -7.73 39.59 11.21
N ALA A 303 -9.00 39.30 10.87
CA ALA A 303 -9.62 39.84 9.67
C ALA A 303 -9.97 41.32 9.91
N LEU A 304 -9.32 42.23 9.19
CA LEU A 304 -9.58 43.67 9.25
C LEU A 304 -10.33 44.11 7.99
N ASP A 305 -11.43 44.84 8.17
CA ASP A 305 -12.18 45.47 7.08
C ASP A 305 -11.62 46.88 6.84
N LEU A 306 -10.52 46.94 6.07
CA LEU A 306 -9.80 48.17 5.74
C LEU A 306 -9.70 48.29 4.22
N ASP A 307 -9.78 49.53 3.72
CA ASP A 307 -9.45 49.84 2.33
C ASP A 307 -7.92 49.99 2.22
N ALA A 308 -7.24 48.84 2.25
CA ALA A 308 -5.80 48.72 2.37
C ALA A 308 -5.23 47.66 1.42
N GLU A 309 -3.98 47.86 0.99
CA GLU A 309 -3.22 46.82 0.31
C GLU A 309 -2.85 45.72 1.30
N ALA A 310 -3.35 44.51 1.08
CA ALA A 310 -3.18 43.38 2.00
C ALA A 310 -2.04 42.44 1.55
N TYR A 311 -1.17 42.08 2.49
CA TYR A 311 0.03 41.29 2.23
C TYR A 311 0.16 40.07 3.18
N VAL A 312 0.83 39.03 2.68
CA VAL A 312 1.13 37.77 3.37
C VAL A 312 2.64 37.51 3.40
N PRO A 313 3.18 36.86 4.45
CA PRO A 313 4.59 36.51 4.48
C PRO A 313 4.93 35.52 3.36
N ALA A 314 6.05 35.76 2.68
CA ALA A 314 6.58 34.86 1.67
C ALA A 314 6.89 33.49 2.31
N PRO A 315 6.65 32.37 1.61
CA PRO A 315 6.93 31.04 2.14
C PRO A 315 8.38 30.93 2.64
N GLN A 316 8.56 30.57 3.92
CA GLN A 316 9.86 30.35 4.56
C GLN A 316 10.73 31.63 4.74
N ILE A 317 10.21 32.84 4.46
CA ILE A 317 10.90 34.13 4.71
C ILE A 317 9.96 35.07 5.47
N GLN A 318 10.22 35.23 6.75
CA GLN A 318 9.29 35.88 7.68
C GLN A 318 9.17 37.40 7.54
N ASP A 319 10.20 38.06 7.02
CA ASP A 319 10.29 39.53 6.93
C ASP A 319 10.07 40.06 5.52
N LEU A 320 9.71 39.17 4.58
CA LEU A 320 9.33 39.52 3.20
C LEU A 320 7.84 39.26 3.01
N TYR A 321 7.09 40.28 2.59
CA TYR A 321 5.65 40.23 2.41
C TYR A 321 5.27 40.39 0.93
N LEU A 322 4.34 39.55 0.47
CA LEU A 322 3.82 39.52 -0.90
C LEU A 322 2.32 39.90 -0.88
N PRO A 323 1.79 40.56 -1.91
CA PRO A 323 0.35 40.81 -1.99
C PRO A 323 -0.46 39.51 -1.85
N VAL A 324 -1.61 39.55 -1.19
CA VAL A 324 -2.49 38.39 -1.04
C VAL A 324 -2.80 37.81 -2.43
N GLY A 325 -2.54 36.51 -2.62
CA GLY A 325 -2.74 35.83 -3.89
C GLY A 325 -1.64 36.07 -4.94
N ALA A 326 -0.47 36.60 -4.55
CA ALA A 326 0.70 36.75 -5.42
C ALA A 326 1.88 35.83 -5.03
N ALA A 327 2.70 35.47 -6.02
CA ALA A 327 3.97 34.75 -5.88
C ALA A 327 5.07 35.42 -6.71
N VAL A 328 6.34 35.22 -6.35
CA VAL A 328 7.49 35.72 -7.14
C VAL A 328 7.85 34.73 -8.24
N ASP A 329 7.97 35.22 -9.46
CA ASP A 329 8.37 34.46 -10.66
C ASP A 329 9.62 35.08 -11.31
N PRO A 330 10.65 34.30 -11.68
CA PRO A 330 10.77 32.86 -11.45
C PRO A 330 10.92 32.48 -9.96
N PRO A 331 10.49 31.27 -9.56
CA PRO A 331 10.59 30.84 -8.17
C PRO A 331 12.05 30.62 -7.77
N PHE A 332 12.53 31.42 -6.81
CA PHE A 332 13.87 31.28 -6.24
C PHE A 332 13.83 30.58 -4.88
N ARG A 333 14.95 29.93 -4.51
CA ARG A 333 15.11 29.38 -3.16
C ARG A 333 15.01 30.49 -2.11
N PRO A 334 14.46 30.20 -0.91
CA PRO A 334 14.30 31.22 0.13
C PRO A 334 15.59 31.94 0.51
N SER A 335 16.72 31.23 0.54
CA SER A 335 18.04 31.82 0.80
C SER A 335 18.45 32.84 -0.25
N LYS A 336 18.13 32.61 -1.53
CA LYS A 336 18.46 33.53 -2.63
C LYS A 336 17.55 34.75 -2.66
N LEU A 337 16.27 34.58 -2.33
CA LEU A 337 15.34 35.70 -2.16
C LEU A 337 15.73 36.59 -0.98
N ARG A 338 16.18 35.99 0.14
CA ARG A 338 16.76 36.74 1.26
C ARG A 338 17.98 37.54 0.80
N GLU A 339 18.90 36.92 0.08
CA GLU A 339 20.07 37.61 -0.48
C GLU A 339 19.71 38.78 -1.42
N LEU A 340 18.69 38.62 -2.27
CA LEU A 340 18.34 39.64 -3.27
C LEU A 340 17.46 40.77 -2.72
N LEU A 341 16.58 40.47 -1.76
CA LEU A 341 15.53 41.39 -1.30
C LEU A 341 15.69 41.84 0.15
N LEU A 342 16.50 41.14 0.96
CA LEU A 342 16.71 41.42 2.39
C LEU A 342 18.17 41.74 2.75
N ASP A 343 19.19 41.19 2.08
CA ASP A 343 20.62 41.39 2.40
C ASP A 343 21.19 42.76 1.93
N GLY A 344 20.55 43.85 2.35
CA GLY A 344 21.05 45.23 2.23
C GLY A 344 21.53 45.81 3.57
N PRO A 345 21.90 47.11 3.64
CA PRO A 345 22.20 47.80 4.90
C PRO A 345 21.04 47.81 5.92
N ASP A 346 19.85 47.34 5.52
CA ASP A 346 18.60 47.31 6.28
C ASP A 346 18.20 45.87 6.69
N ALA A 347 19.13 45.09 7.23
CA ALA A 347 18.90 43.68 7.56
C ALA A 347 17.78 43.46 8.62
N ASP A 348 17.47 44.48 9.42
CA ASP A 348 16.38 44.49 10.41
C ASP A 348 15.14 45.27 9.89
N SER A 349 14.79 45.11 8.62
CA SER A 349 13.62 45.77 8.02
C SER A 349 12.54 44.77 7.59
N VAL A 350 11.28 45.19 7.77
CA VAL A 350 10.12 44.56 7.16
C VAL A 350 10.02 45.03 5.72
N VAL A 351 10.03 44.10 4.77
CA VAL A 351 10.02 44.39 3.32
C VAL A 351 8.73 43.87 2.70
N TRP A 352 8.06 44.66 1.86
CA TRP A 352 6.94 44.21 1.04
C TRP A 352 7.11 44.58 -0.43
N LEU A 353 6.51 43.79 -1.32
CA LEU A 353 6.59 43.99 -2.77
C LEU A 353 5.29 44.62 -3.29
N ALA A 354 5.30 45.95 -3.48
CA ALA A 354 4.14 46.68 -3.97
C ALA A 354 4.02 46.53 -5.51
N PRO A 355 2.87 46.06 -6.03
CA PRO A 355 2.71 45.84 -7.48
C PRO A 355 2.69 47.17 -8.24
N GLN A 356 3.29 47.19 -9.44
CA GLN A 356 3.37 48.35 -10.33
C GLN A 356 2.65 48.06 -11.67
N GLY A 357 1.71 48.94 -12.04
CA GLY A 357 0.98 48.90 -13.31
C GLY A 357 -0.05 47.75 -13.43
N GLU A 358 -0.70 47.66 -14.59
CA GLU A 358 -1.62 46.57 -14.91
C GLU A 358 -0.86 45.26 -15.25
N GLY A 359 -1.43 44.11 -14.88
CA GLY A 359 -0.79 42.80 -15.05
C GLY A 359 -0.72 42.35 -16.50
N GLY A 360 0.50 42.16 -17.02
CA GLY A 360 0.74 41.51 -18.30
C GLY A 360 0.72 39.98 -18.19
N ARG A 361 0.80 39.28 -19.34
CA ARG A 361 0.86 37.79 -19.41
C ARG A 361 2.01 37.16 -18.60
N ARG A 362 3.08 37.92 -18.31
CA ARG A 362 4.26 37.48 -17.54
C ARG A 362 4.23 37.91 -16.07
N GLY A 363 3.09 38.38 -15.56
CA GLY A 363 2.98 38.95 -14.21
C GLY A 363 3.18 40.47 -14.18
N ARG A 364 3.06 41.04 -12.97
CA ARG A 364 3.19 42.46 -12.66
C ARG A 364 4.62 42.78 -12.24
N ALA A 365 5.12 43.95 -12.66
CA ALA A 365 6.32 44.51 -12.07
C ALA A 365 6.03 44.89 -10.60
N PHE A 366 7.06 45.08 -9.79
CA PHE A 366 6.89 45.49 -8.40
C PHE A 366 7.98 46.46 -7.96
N THR A 367 7.68 47.24 -6.93
CA THR A 367 8.64 48.05 -6.18
C THR A 367 8.88 47.39 -4.82
N ARG A 368 10.16 47.32 -4.42
CA ARG A 368 10.56 46.92 -3.07
C ARG A 368 10.37 48.13 -2.15
N GLU A 369 9.48 48.01 -1.20
CA GLU A 369 9.28 48.97 -0.12
C GLU A 369 9.69 48.32 1.21
N SER A 370 10.30 49.09 2.10
CA SER A 370 10.83 48.56 3.36
C SER A 370 10.69 49.57 4.49
N LEU A 371 10.53 49.05 5.70
CA LEU A 371 10.46 49.83 6.93
C LEU A 371 11.23 49.14 8.04
N ALA A 372 12.00 49.89 8.85
CA ALA A 372 12.76 49.31 9.95
C ALA A 372 11.82 48.68 11.00
N GLU A 373 12.22 47.55 11.57
CA GLU A 373 11.44 46.78 12.55
C GLU A 373 11.15 47.59 13.83
N ASP A 374 12.07 48.48 14.21
CA ASP A 374 11.97 49.37 15.37
C ASP A 374 10.99 50.54 15.16
N ALA A 375 10.61 50.85 13.92
CA ALA A 375 9.59 51.85 13.61
C ALA A 375 8.16 51.37 13.97
N PHE A 376 7.97 50.07 14.22
CA PHE A 376 6.68 49.49 14.57
C PHE A 376 6.41 49.56 16.07
N ALA A 377 5.51 50.44 16.50
CA ALA A 377 5.00 50.50 17.86
C ALA A 377 3.72 49.66 18.01
N PRO A 378 3.38 49.14 19.21
CA PRO A 378 2.05 48.58 19.46
C PRO A 378 0.96 49.63 19.22
N LEU A 379 -0.10 49.30 18.47
CA LEU A 379 -1.13 50.27 18.10
C LEU A 379 -1.81 50.90 19.34
N GLY A 380 -1.96 50.12 20.42
CA GLY A 380 -2.53 50.61 21.68
C GLY A 380 -1.73 51.71 22.37
N GLU A 381 -0.43 51.87 22.11
CA GLU A 381 0.39 52.95 22.68
C GLU A 381 0.15 54.32 22.01
N TRP A 382 -0.50 54.32 20.84
CA TRP A 382 -0.85 55.52 20.07
C TRP A 382 -2.28 56.00 20.30
N VAL A 383 -3.11 55.17 20.94
CA VAL A 383 -4.51 55.49 21.23
C VAL A 383 -4.57 56.17 22.60
N ASP A 384 -4.45 57.49 22.61
CA ASP A 384 -4.82 58.28 23.79
C ASP A 384 -6.34 58.24 23.95
N TYR A 385 -6.82 57.36 24.82
CA TYR A 385 -8.22 57.36 25.21
C TYR A 385 -8.56 58.72 25.85
N LEU A 386 -9.31 59.57 25.12
CA LEU A 386 -9.83 60.86 25.60
C LEU A 386 -10.71 60.74 26.87
N VAL A 387 -11.09 59.52 27.25
CA VAL A 387 -11.77 59.20 28.51
C VAL A 387 -10.84 59.46 29.71
N SER A 388 -9.53 59.21 29.59
CA SER A 388 -8.54 59.47 30.66
C SER A 388 -8.30 60.98 30.84
N ALA A 389 -8.26 61.73 29.75
CA ALA A 389 -8.03 63.19 29.76
C ALA A 389 -9.24 63.98 30.31
N ASN A 390 -10.44 63.39 30.25
CA ASN A 390 -11.68 63.96 30.78
C ASN A 390 -12.25 63.13 31.94
N ALA A 391 -11.42 62.32 32.62
CA ALA A 391 -11.86 61.47 33.72
C ALA A 391 -12.61 62.29 34.78
N ASP A 392 -12.10 63.47 35.13
CA ASP A 392 -12.74 64.39 36.09
C ASP A 392 -14.12 64.90 35.64
N ALA A 393 -14.34 65.05 34.32
CA ALA A 393 -15.62 65.45 33.75
C ALA A 393 -16.63 64.29 33.65
N LEU A 394 -16.15 63.04 33.62
CA LEU A 394 -16.95 61.81 33.49
C LEU A 394 -17.30 61.18 34.86
N VAL A 395 -16.55 61.48 35.93
CA VAL A 395 -16.83 61.01 37.30
C VAL A 395 -18.28 61.28 37.77
N PRO A 396 -18.91 62.44 37.51
CA PRO A 396 -20.30 62.67 37.91
C PRO A 396 -21.30 61.79 37.16
N TRP A 397 -21.02 61.48 35.89
CA TRP A 397 -21.88 60.66 35.04
C TRP A 397 -21.77 59.18 35.42
N VAL A 398 -20.55 58.69 35.68
CA VAL A 398 -20.28 57.33 36.16
C VAL A 398 -20.89 57.10 37.55
N ARG A 399 -20.74 58.04 38.48
CA ARG A 399 -21.39 57.96 39.80
C ARG A 399 -22.93 58.01 39.74
N SER A 400 -23.51 58.54 38.68
CA SER A 400 -24.97 58.53 38.47
C SER A 400 -25.49 57.21 37.85
N ALA A 401 -24.59 56.39 37.32
CA ALA A 401 -24.90 55.10 36.67
C ALA A 401 -24.46 53.88 37.51
N GLU A 402 -23.64 54.07 38.55
CA GLU A 402 -23.31 53.02 39.51
C GLU A 402 -24.52 52.69 40.40
N PHE A 403 -25.14 51.54 40.13
CA PHE A 403 -26.05 50.90 41.07
C PHE A 403 -25.22 50.24 42.18
N ASP A 404 -25.46 50.67 43.41
CA ASP A 404 -24.86 50.09 44.61
C ASP A 404 -25.49 48.71 44.87
N PHE A 405 -24.77 47.64 44.51
CA PHE A 405 -25.16 46.29 44.86
C PHE A 405 -24.54 45.93 46.21
N ASP A 406 -25.38 45.87 47.25
CA ASP A 406 -25.02 45.32 48.55
C ASP A 406 -24.44 43.88 48.39
N PRO A 407 -23.44 43.49 49.20
CA PRO A 407 -22.76 42.22 49.08
C PRO A 407 -23.74 41.05 49.28
N PHE A 408 -23.84 40.20 48.26
CA PHE A 408 -24.70 39.03 48.25
C PHE A 408 -24.21 37.99 49.29
N VAL A 409 -24.90 37.92 50.44
CA VAL A 409 -24.72 36.84 51.43
C VAL A 409 -25.61 35.67 51.01
N SER A 410 -25.02 34.51 50.70
CA SER A 410 -25.80 33.31 50.41
C SER A 410 -26.48 32.81 51.69
N ILE A 411 -27.79 33.05 51.77
CA ILE A 411 -28.63 32.39 52.76
C ILE A 411 -28.92 31.00 52.19
N GLY A 412 -28.32 29.99 52.82
CA GLY A 412 -28.62 28.58 52.57
C GLY A 412 -30.11 28.33 52.72
N ILE A 413 -30.76 27.97 51.61
CA ILE A 413 -32.08 27.38 51.59
C ILE A 413 -31.98 26.11 50.74
N GLU A 414 -32.12 24.99 51.42
CA GLU A 414 -32.36 23.66 50.88
C GLU A 414 -33.55 23.73 49.92
N TRP A 415 -33.32 23.39 48.65
CA TRP A 415 -34.42 23.22 47.70
C TRP A 415 -35.05 21.86 47.95
N ALA A 416 -36.09 21.89 48.77
CA ALA A 416 -37.04 20.81 48.94
C ALA A 416 -37.73 20.47 47.61
N GLU A 417 -37.89 19.17 47.39
CA GLU A 417 -38.62 18.55 46.29
C GLU A 417 -40.04 19.12 46.15
N GLY A 418 -40.36 19.62 44.95
CA GLY A 418 -41.68 20.11 44.57
C GLY A 418 -42.28 19.32 43.41
N SER A 419 -42.93 18.21 43.75
CA SER A 419 -44.17 17.64 43.16
C SER A 419 -44.55 18.01 41.72
N ALA A 420 -44.38 17.05 40.80
CA ALA A 420 -45.08 17.01 39.50
C ALA A 420 -46.52 16.48 39.65
N PRO A 421 -47.49 16.89 38.80
CA PRO A 421 -48.89 16.51 38.91
C PRO A 421 -49.16 15.05 38.50
N PRO A 422 -50.23 14.40 39.02
CA PRO A 422 -50.45 12.97 38.87
C PRO A 422 -50.99 12.60 37.48
N ARG A 423 -50.34 11.62 36.84
CA ARG A 423 -50.81 10.94 35.61
C ARG A 423 -51.84 9.86 35.98
N PRO A 424 -52.90 9.64 35.16
CA PRO A 424 -53.97 8.70 35.48
C PRO A 424 -53.52 7.24 35.34
N ALA A 425 -54.08 6.39 36.21
CA ALA A 425 -53.75 4.99 36.39
C ALA A 425 -54.19 4.09 35.22
N ALA A 426 -53.28 3.21 34.79
CA ALA A 426 -53.54 2.06 33.93
C ALA A 426 -53.67 0.78 34.78
N PRO A 427 -54.47 -0.22 34.34
CA PRO A 427 -55.04 -1.26 35.21
C PRO A 427 -54.08 -2.40 35.57
N GLU A 428 -54.33 -2.99 36.72
CA GLU A 428 -53.55 -4.05 37.38
C GLU A 428 -53.43 -5.36 36.57
N PRO A 429 -52.26 -6.05 36.61
CA PRO A 429 -52.14 -7.43 36.17
C PRO A 429 -52.48 -8.39 37.32
N GLY A 430 -53.44 -9.28 37.06
CA GLY A 430 -53.94 -10.27 38.02
C GLY A 430 -52.94 -11.38 38.42
N PRO A 431 -53.31 -12.20 39.43
CA PRO A 431 -52.38 -13.06 40.14
C PRO A 431 -52.05 -14.35 39.37
N ARG A 432 -50.75 -14.59 39.15
CA ARG A 432 -50.24 -15.85 38.59
C ARG A 432 -50.29 -16.96 39.66
N LYS A 433 -51.12 -17.97 39.39
CA LYS A 433 -51.22 -19.21 40.18
C LYS A 433 -49.94 -20.04 40.04
N ARG A 434 -49.44 -20.48 41.20
CA ARG A 434 -48.46 -21.56 41.37
C ARG A 434 -49.08 -22.90 40.92
N ALA A 435 -48.28 -23.73 40.25
CA ALA A 435 -48.46 -25.18 40.24
C ALA A 435 -47.09 -25.87 40.24
N ALA A 436 -46.95 -26.85 41.13
CA ALA A 436 -45.73 -27.59 41.43
C ALA A 436 -45.76 -29.00 40.82
N HIS A 437 -44.55 -29.58 40.71
CA HIS A 437 -44.21 -31.01 40.75
C HIS A 437 -44.76 -31.99 39.69
N ARG A 438 -43.82 -32.61 38.94
CA ARG A 438 -43.38 -34.01 39.11
C ARG A 438 -42.37 -34.42 38.02
N GLY A 439 -41.22 -34.97 38.43
CA GLY A 439 -40.55 -36.03 37.64
C GLY A 439 -41.18 -37.39 37.98
N PRO A 440 -40.55 -38.54 37.69
CA PRO A 440 -39.32 -38.82 36.92
C PRO A 440 -39.51 -39.96 35.88
N LEU A 441 -38.46 -40.34 35.14
CA LEU A 441 -37.89 -41.71 35.08
C LEU A 441 -37.19 -42.04 33.74
N ARG A 442 -35.95 -42.52 33.92
CA ARG A 442 -35.15 -43.40 33.04
C ARG A 442 -35.94 -44.67 32.65
N PRO A 443 -35.60 -45.35 31.54
CA PRO A 443 -34.63 -46.45 31.70
C PRO A 443 -33.65 -46.65 30.53
N ALA A 444 -32.68 -47.53 30.82
CA ALA A 444 -31.61 -48.03 29.97
C ALA A 444 -31.99 -49.38 29.30
N ALA A 445 -31.18 -49.80 28.30
CA ALA A 445 -30.66 -51.16 28.02
C ALA A 445 -30.61 -51.43 26.49
N VAL A 446 -29.46 -51.67 25.85
CA VAL A 446 -28.63 -52.91 25.70
C VAL A 446 -28.90 -53.64 24.37
N PHE A 447 -27.80 -53.83 23.62
CA PHE A 447 -27.43 -54.84 22.60
C PHE A 447 -28.49 -55.59 21.78
N GLU A 448 -28.30 -55.62 20.45
CA GLU A 448 -28.14 -56.85 19.64
C GLU A 448 -27.66 -56.55 18.20
N ALA A 449 -26.57 -57.19 17.80
CA ALA A 449 -26.29 -57.64 16.42
C ALA A 449 -26.48 -59.18 16.43
N PRO A 450 -26.42 -59.96 15.31
CA PRO A 450 -26.17 -59.63 13.90
C PRO A 450 -27.16 -60.33 12.92
N ILE A 451 -27.17 -59.97 11.63
CA ILE A 451 -27.57 -60.89 10.54
C ILE A 451 -26.67 -60.64 9.32
N ASP A 452 -25.82 -61.62 9.01
CA ASP A 452 -25.27 -61.89 7.68
C ASP A 452 -26.35 -62.56 6.83
N ASP A 453 -26.47 -62.17 5.56
CA ASP A 453 -26.64 -63.12 4.46
C ASP A 453 -26.36 -62.43 3.11
N ALA A 454 -25.38 -62.97 2.41
CA ALA A 454 -25.03 -62.66 1.03
C ALA A 454 -26.14 -63.13 0.07
N PRO A 455 -26.08 -62.69 -1.19
CA PRO A 455 -25.75 -63.69 -2.20
C PRO A 455 -24.68 -63.22 -3.20
N ALA A 456 -23.84 -64.19 -3.56
CA ALA A 456 -22.98 -64.16 -4.73
C ALA A 456 -23.82 -64.33 -6.00
N GLU A 457 -23.42 -63.69 -7.11
CA GLU A 457 -22.83 -64.40 -8.25
C GLU A 457 -22.51 -63.47 -9.44
N ASP A 458 -21.39 -63.83 -10.06
CA ASP A 458 -21.04 -63.77 -11.48
C ASP A 458 -20.23 -62.63 -12.09
N GLU A 459 -19.00 -63.05 -12.44
CA GLU A 459 -18.01 -62.45 -13.32
C GLU A 459 -18.56 -62.24 -14.73
N ALA A 460 -18.29 -61.06 -15.28
CA ALA A 460 -18.12 -60.89 -16.72
C ALA A 460 -17.07 -59.79 -16.98
N ALA A 461 -15.91 -60.20 -17.49
CA ALA A 461 -14.93 -59.29 -18.08
C ALA A 461 -15.43 -58.80 -19.46
N PRO A 462 -15.15 -57.54 -19.80
CA PRO A 462 -14.46 -57.25 -21.06
C PRO A 462 -13.23 -56.36 -20.80
N GLU A 463 -12.08 -56.74 -21.32
CA GLU A 463 -11.50 -56.27 -22.60
C GLU A 463 -11.02 -54.82 -22.54
N GLY A 464 -9.72 -54.68 -22.83
CA GLY A 464 -8.92 -53.53 -22.46
C GLY A 464 -9.11 -52.31 -23.36
N ASP A 465 -8.90 -51.17 -22.72
CA ASP A 465 -8.58 -49.90 -23.37
C ASP A 465 -7.36 -49.26 -22.69
N ALA A 466 -6.69 -48.41 -23.47
CA ALA A 466 -5.45 -47.70 -23.20
C ALA A 466 -5.37 -47.06 -21.79
N PRO A 467 -4.17 -46.79 -21.25
CA PRO A 467 -4.02 -46.26 -19.89
C PRO A 467 -4.82 -44.97 -19.70
N GLU A 468 -5.93 -45.06 -18.96
CA GLU A 468 -6.67 -43.91 -18.47
C GLU A 468 -5.78 -43.17 -17.46
N ASP A 469 -5.52 -41.89 -17.74
CA ASP A 469 -4.96 -40.94 -16.76
C ASP A 469 -5.79 -41.03 -15.47
N GLY A 470 -5.16 -41.52 -14.38
CA GLY A 470 -5.77 -41.90 -13.11
C GLY A 470 -7.07 -41.16 -12.75
N ALA A 471 -8.18 -41.90 -12.73
CA ALA A 471 -9.52 -41.40 -12.52
C ALA A 471 -9.71 -40.77 -11.12
N LEU A 472 -9.59 -39.44 -11.05
CA LEU A 472 -10.07 -38.60 -9.93
C LEU A 472 -11.52 -38.12 -10.16
N THR A 473 -12.35 -38.88 -10.89
CA THR A 473 -13.69 -38.42 -11.26
C THR A 473 -14.73 -38.91 -10.26
N VAL A 474 -15.10 -38.04 -9.32
CA VAL A 474 -16.41 -38.14 -8.68
C VAL A 474 -17.45 -37.93 -9.80
N PRO A 475 -18.42 -38.86 -9.98
CA PRO A 475 -19.46 -38.68 -10.98
C PRO A 475 -20.17 -37.35 -10.76
N ALA A 476 -20.32 -36.54 -11.83
CA ALA A 476 -20.96 -35.22 -11.76
C ALA A 476 -22.40 -35.29 -11.19
N ASP A 477 -23.02 -36.46 -11.25
CA ASP A 477 -24.40 -36.73 -10.80
C ASP A 477 -24.51 -37.31 -9.38
N ALA A 478 -23.41 -37.38 -8.61
CA ALA A 478 -23.48 -37.88 -7.24
C ALA A 478 -24.37 -36.96 -6.37
N PRO A 479 -25.25 -37.52 -5.51
CA PRO A 479 -26.07 -36.70 -4.63
C PRO A 479 -25.17 -35.93 -3.65
N ARG A 480 -25.52 -34.68 -3.36
CA ARG A 480 -24.76 -33.78 -2.47
C ARG A 480 -24.35 -34.44 -1.15
N SER A 481 -25.22 -35.24 -0.53
CA SER A 481 -24.93 -35.95 0.72
C SER A 481 -23.84 -37.01 0.58
N ALA A 482 -23.72 -37.68 -0.58
CA ALA A 482 -22.64 -38.63 -0.84
C ALA A 482 -21.30 -37.91 -1.06
N ILE A 483 -21.32 -36.75 -1.73
CA ILE A 483 -20.13 -35.88 -1.88
C ILE A 483 -19.67 -35.38 -0.51
N GLU A 484 -20.59 -34.90 0.34
CA GLU A 484 -20.29 -34.47 1.72
C GLU A 484 -19.72 -35.62 2.57
N ALA A 485 -20.28 -36.83 2.46
CA ALA A 485 -19.78 -38.01 3.18
C ALA A 485 -18.38 -38.43 2.71
N ARG A 486 -18.13 -38.43 1.39
CA ARG A 486 -16.80 -38.72 0.83
C ARG A 486 -15.78 -37.66 1.23
N LEU A 487 -16.16 -36.38 1.19
CA LEU A 487 -15.32 -35.27 1.61
C LEU A 487 -14.92 -35.42 3.08
N ALA A 488 -15.88 -35.64 3.98
CA ALA A 488 -15.59 -35.81 5.41
C ALA A 488 -14.67 -37.01 5.68
N ALA A 489 -14.85 -38.13 4.97
CA ALA A 489 -13.97 -39.28 5.07
C ALA A 489 -12.54 -38.98 4.60
N LEU A 490 -12.40 -38.25 3.47
CA LEU A 490 -11.11 -37.88 2.90
C LEU A 490 -10.38 -36.82 3.76
N GLU A 491 -11.11 -35.85 4.32
CA GLU A 491 -10.56 -34.87 5.27
C GLU A 491 -10.01 -35.57 6.53
N ALA A 492 -10.75 -36.53 7.08
CA ALA A 492 -10.30 -37.33 8.22
C ALA A 492 -9.07 -38.19 7.89
N GLU A 493 -9.07 -38.85 6.72
CA GLU A 493 -7.89 -39.60 6.25
C GLU A 493 -6.68 -38.67 6.10
N PHE A 494 -6.85 -37.52 5.45
CA PHE A 494 -5.78 -36.56 5.19
C PHE A 494 -5.12 -36.04 6.47
N CYS A 495 -5.94 -35.66 7.45
CA CYS A 495 -5.46 -35.15 8.74
C CYS A 495 -4.88 -36.26 9.63
N GLY A 496 -5.26 -37.52 9.41
CA GLY A 496 -4.69 -38.70 10.09
C GLY A 496 -3.34 -39.17 9.56
N LEU A 497 -2.86 -38.63 8.42
CA LEU A 497 -1.56 -38.97 7.86
C LEU A 497 -0.42 -38.43 8.72
N ASP A 498 0.39 -39.33 9.28
CA ASP A 498 1.66 -39.04 9.96
C ASP A 498 2.82 -38.97 8.94
N LEU A 499 2.66 -38.10 7.95
CA LEU A 499 3.65 -37.82 6.91
C LEU A 499 3.97 -36.31 6.92
N PRO A 500 5.20 -35.90 6.55
CA PRO A 500 5.53 -34.49 6.32
C PRO A 500 4.55 -33.81 5.35
N LEU A 501 4.38 -32.49 5.46
CA LEU A 501 3.44 -31.76 4.60
C LEU A 501 3.88 -31.66 3.13
N ASP A 502 5.18 -31.79 2.86
CA ASP A 502 5.77 -31.84 1.52
C ASP A 502 5.87 -33.25 0.94
N ASP A 503 5.32 -34.27 1.61
CA ASP A 503 5.33 -35.64 1.10
C ASP A 503 4.50 -35.75 -0.21
N PRO A 504 5.06 -36.30 -1.30
CA PRO A 504 4.38 -36.38 -2.59
C PRO A 504 3.10 -37.22 -2.55
N ALA A 505 2.93 -38.13 -1.58
CA ALA A 505 1.70 -38.91 -1.39
C ALA A 505 0.49 -38.06 -0.96
N ARG A 506 0.70 -36.80 -0.53
CA ARG A 506 -0.38 -35.85 -0.22
C ARG A 506 -0.96 -35.20 -1.48
N VAL A 507 -0.23 -35.14 -2.60
CA VAL A 507 -0.65 -34.42 -3.82
C VAL A 507 -1.96 -34.97 -4.42
N PRO A 508 -2.14 -36.29 -4.63
CA PRO A 508 -3.39 -36.82 -5.17
C PRO A 508 -4.59 -36.54 -4.27
N ARG A 509 -4.39 -36.56 -2.94
CA ARG A 509 -5.45 -36.27 -1.96
C ARG A 509 -5.86 -34.81 -1.98
N TRP A 510 -4.90 -33.90 -2.12
CA TRP A 510 -5.21 -32.47 -2.29
C TRP A 510 -6.03 -32.21 -3.56
N ALA A 511 -5.69 -32.87 -4.66
CA ALA A 511 -6.46 -32.77 -5.90
C ALA A 511 -7.89 -33.32 -5.73
N GLU A 512 -8.07 -34.47 -5.08
CA GLU A 512 -9.40 -35.04 -4.82
C GLU A 512 -10.23 -34.16 -3.87
N LEU A 513 -9.62 -33.61 -2.81
CA LEU A 513 -10.26 -32.62 -1.94
C LEU A 513 -10.70 -31.38 -2.74
N GLY A 514 -9.86 -30.89 -3.65
CA GLY A 514 -10.19 -29.78 -4.54
C GLY A 514 -11.41 -30.05 -5.43
N GLU A 515 -11.51 -31.23 -6.03
CA GLU A 515 -12.68 -31.65 -6.81
C GLU A 515 -13.96 -31.71 -5.96
N LEU A 516 -13.90 -32.36 -4.79
CA LEU A 516 -15.06 -32.52 -3.91
C LEU A 516 -15.56 -31.17 -3.38
N GLN A 517 -14.66 -30.27 -2.98
CA GLN A 517 -15.04 -28.92 -2.53
C GLN A 517 -15.63 -28.09 -3.68
N ALA A 518 -15.08 -28.20 -4.90
CA ALA A 518 -15.62 -27.53 -6.08
C ALA A 518 -17.03 -28.04 -6.43
N ALA A 519 -17.27 -29.35 -6.33
CA ALA A 519 -18.58 -29.95 -6.55
C ALA A 519 -19.64 -29.46 -5.53
N LEU A 520 -19.21 -29.11 -4.31
CA LEU A 520 -20.06 -28.49 -3.28
C LEU A 520 -20.18 -26.96 -3.42
N GLN A 521 -19.65 -26.36 -4.50
CA GLN A 521 -19.59 -24.92 -4.74
C GLN A 521 -18.82 -24.14 -3.65
N ARG A 522 -17.89 -24.80 -2.95
CA ARG A 522 -17.00 -24.18 -1.96
C ARG A 522 -15.72 -23.72 -2.63
N THR A 523 -15.87 -22.75 -3.54
CA THR A 523 -14.83 -22.30 -4.48
C THR A 523 -13.50 -21.92 -3.81
N ARG A 524 -13.56 -21.24 -2.65
CA ARG A 524 -12.36 -20.87 -1.87
C ARG A 524 -11.60 -22.09 -1.35
N GLU A 525 -12.29 -23.00 -0.70
CA GLU A 525 -11.69 -24.23 -0.14
C GLU A 525 -11.11 -25.12 -1.25
N ALA A 526 -11.82 -25.19 -2.39
CA ALA A 526 -11.32 -25.89 -3.57
C ALA A 526 -10.00 -25.29 -4.06
N GLY A 527 -9.95 -23.96 -4.22
CA GLY A 527 -8.73 -23.24 -4.61
C GLY A 527 -7.55 -23.49 -3.69
N LEU A 528 -7.76 -23.48 -2.38
CA LEU A 528 -6.73 -23.78 -1.37
C LEU A 528 -6.19 -25.21 -1.44
N CYS A 529 -7.03 -26.17 -1.84
CA CYS A 529 -6.62 -27.55 -2.05
C CYS A 529 -5.85 -27.71 -3.36
N TRP A 530 -6.34 -27.10 -4.45
CA TRP A 530 -5.68 -27.13 -5.76
C TRP A 530 -4.32 -26.44 -5.76
N SER A 531 -4.20 -25.27 -5.13
CA SER A 531 -2.92 -24.54 -5.04
C SER A 531 -1.87 -25.34 -4.26
N ARG A 532 -2.28 -26.16 -3.29
CA ARG A 532 -1.41 -27.11 -2.58
C ARG A 532 -1.04 -28.34 -3.40
N ALA A 533 -1.99 -28.88 -4.17
CA ALA A 533 -1.71 -29.98 -5.11
C ALA A 533 -0.66 -29.57 -6.17
N LEU A 534 -0.63 -28.29 -6.55
CA LEU A 534 0.33 -27.73 -7.51
C LEU A 534 1.65 -27.24 -6.87
N TRP A 535 1.76 -27.25 -5.54
CA TRP A 535 2.88 -26.61 -4.84
C TRP A 535 4.20 -27.37 -4.99
N GLU A 536 4.14 -28.70 -4.83
CA GLU A 536 5.27 -29.60 -4.97
C GLU A 536 5.19 -30.41 -6.27
N THR A 537 6.34 -30.91 -6.72
CA THR A 537 6.39 -31.78 -7.89
C THR A 537 5.66 -33.09 -7.57
N PRO A 538 4.61 -33.48 -8.33
CA PRO A 538 3.88 -34.71 -8.07
C PRO A 538 4.78 -35.94 -8.26
N PRO A 539 4.43 -37.07 -7.62
CA PRO A 539 5.14 -38.33 -7.84
C PRO A 539 5.00 -38.78 -9.31
N PRO A 540 5.94 -39.59 -9.83
CA PRO A 540 5.94 -40.03 -11.23
C PRO A 540 4.63 -40.71 -11.68
N ASP A 541 4.00 -41.45 -10.76
CA ASP A 541 2.76 -42.21 -11.00
C ASP A 541 1.49 -41.41 -10.65
N GLY A 542 1.63 -40.13 -10.28
CA GLY A 542 0.53 -39.25 -9.87
C GLY A 542 -0.02 -38.39 -11.02
N PRO A 543 -1.10 -37.62 -10.75
CA PRO A 543 -1.62 -36.66 -11.72
C PRO A 543 -0.56 -35.60 -12.03
N THR A 544 -0.36 -35.30 -13.31
CA THR A 544 0.62 -34.29 -13.74
C THR A 544 0.17 -32.88 -13.31
N PRO A 545 1.10 -31.92 -13.08
CA PRO A 545 0.72 -30.54 -12.73
C PRO A 545 -0.19 -29.90 -13.77
N ALA A 546 0.02 -30.22 -15.05
CA ALA A 546 -0.82 -29.75 -16.16
C ALA A 546 -2.26 -30.28 -16.05
N ALA A 547 -2.45 -31.56 -15.70
CA ALA A 547 -3.78 -32.13 -15.51
C ALA A 547 -4.50 -31.48 -14.31
N ILE A 548 -3.78 -31.26 -13.20
CA ILE A 548 -4.30 -30.61 -11.99
C ILE A 548 -4.72 -29.16 -12.30
N ALA A 549 -3.83 -28.37 -12.92
CA ALA A 549 -4.09 -26.97 -13.25
C ALA A 549 -5.26 -26.81 -14.25
N ARG A 550 -5.32 -27.67 -15.27
CA ARG A 550 -6.43 -27.69 -16.23
C ARG A 550 -7.77 -27.96 -15.55
N ARG A 551 -7.85 -28.98 -14.70
CA ARG A 551 -9.08 -29.32 -13.95
C ARG A 551 -9.53 -28.18 -13.05
N TRP A 552 -8.61 -27.57 -12.30
CA TRP A 552 -8.94 -26.41 -11.49
C TRP A 552 -9.53 -25.28 -12.34
N ALA A 553 -8.89 -24.94 -13.47
CA ALA A 553 -9.39 -23.89 -14.35
C ALA A 553 -10.75 -24.24 -14.99
N GLU A 554 -10.99 -25.49 -15.38
CA GLU A 554 -12.28 -25.96 -15.91
C GLU A 554 -13.40 -25.83 -14.86
N ARG A 555 -13.13 -26.17 -13.59
CA ARG A 555 -14.09 -26.01 -12.50
C ARG A 555 -14.41 -24.56 -12.19
N GLU A 556 -13.40 -23.69 -12.15
CA GLU A 556 -13.62 -22.25 -11.94
C GLU A 556 -14.42 -21.64 -13.09
N ALA A 557 -14.12 -22.00 -14.35
CA ALA A 557 -14.90 -21.58 -15.51
C ALA A 557 -16.37 -22.04 -15.39
N GLN A 558 -16.60 -23.30 -15.06
CA GLN A 558 -17.94 -23.86 -14.88
C GLN A 558 -18.73 -23.13 -13.79
N LEU A 559 -18.11 -22.88 -12.63
CA LEU A 559 -18.77 -22.22 -11.48
C LEU A 559 -19.08 -20.75 -11.75
N GLN A 560 -18.28 -20.08 -12.58
CA GLN A 560 -18.49 -18.69 -12.98
C GLN A 560 -19.32 -18.55 -14.28
N GLY A 561 -19.71 -19.66 -14.90
CA GLY A 561 -20.51 -19.66 -16.12
C GLY A 561 -19.73 -19.34 -17.41
N PHE A 562 -18.39 -19.42 -17.38
CA PHE A 562 -17.58 -19.34 -18.59
C PHE A 562 -17.58 -20.68 -19.34
N PRO A 563 -17.70 -20.70 -20.67
CA PRO A 563 -17.70 -21.92 -21.47
C PRO A 563 -16.32 -22.58 -21.57
N SER A 564 -15.24 -21.85 -21.32
CA SER A 564 -13.89 -22.42 -21.27
C SER A 564 -12.94 -21.58 -20.40
N PRO A 565 -11.84 -22.18 -19.89
CA PRO A 565 -10.83 -21.45 -19.13
C PRO A 565 -10.18 -20.28 -19.89
N ALA A 566 -10.02 -20.41 -21.21
CA ALA A 566 -9.40 -19.37 -22.04
C ALA A 566 -10.18 -18.05 -22.01
N GLN A 567 -11.51 -18.11 -21.88
CA GLN A 567 -12.34 -16.90 -21.81
C GLN A 567 -12.19 -16.17 -20.47
N MET A 568 -11.78 -16.86 -19.40
CA MET A 568 -11.50 -16.21 -18.12
C MET A 568 -10.32 -15.23 -18.22
N LEU A 569 -9.41 -15.40 -19.19
CA LEU A 569 -8.29 -14.46 -19.40
C LEU A 569 -8.76 -13.03 -19.71
N GLY A 570 -9.99 -12.86 -20.23
CA GLY A 570 -10.61 -11.55 -20.46
C GLY A 570 -11.07 -10.83 -19.18
N ILE A 571 -11.05 -11.49 -18.01
CA ILE A 571 -11.33 -10.84 -16.70
C ILE A 571 -10.36 -9.68 -16.45
N VAL A 572 -9.17 -9.71 -17.07
CA VAL A 572 -8.17 -8.63 -16.98
C VAL A 572 -8.70 -7.26 -17.43
N ASP A 573 -9.74 -7.24 -18.27
CA ASP A 573 -10.36 -6.03 -18.82
C ASP A 573 -11.58 -5.56 -18.01
N VAL A 574 -11.94 -6.27 -16.93
CA VAL A 574 -13.07 -5.92 -16.06
C VAL A 574 -12.72 -4.73 -15.17
N ILE A 575 -13.72 -3.86 -14.93
CA ILE A 575 -13.56 -2.67 -14.10
C ILE A 575 -13.37 -3.10 -12.63
N PRO A 576 -12.39 -2.53 -11.88
CA PRO A 576 -12.04 -3.00 -10.54
C PRO A 576 -13.20 -3.15 -9.54
N GLU A 577 -14.24 -2.32 -9.62
CA GLU A 577 -15.40 -2.37 -8.71
C GLU A 577 -16.24 -3.65 -8.86
N ASP A 578 -16.18 -4.31 -10.03
CA ASP A 578 -16.93 -5.53 -10.31
C ASP A 578 -16.11 -6.80 -10.00
N LEU A 579 -14.83 -6.67 -9.64
CA LEU A 579 -13.97 -7.81 -9.35
C LEU A 579 -14.27 -8.40 -7.97
N ASP A 580 -14.57 -9.69 -7.93
CA ASP A 580 -14.62 -10.47 -6.68
C ASP A 580 -13.42 -11.42 -6.51
N GLU A 581 -13.28 -12.03 -5.34
CA GLU A 581 -12.18 -12.96 -5.03
C GLU A 581 -12.23 -14.22 -5.91
N GLN A 582 -13.43 -14.66 -6.30
CA GLN A 582 -13.63 -15.85 -7.12
C GLN A 582 -13.16 -15.61 -8.56
N MET A 583 -13.45 -14.45 -9.15
CA MET A 583 -12.97 -14.06 -10.47
C MET A 583 -11.44 -14.00 -10.53
N ILE A 584 -10.81 -13.38 -9.53
CA ILE A 584 -9.34 -13.29 -9.44
C ILE A 584 -8.71 -14.69 -9.32
N ARG A 585 -9.33 -15.58 -8.52
CA ARG A 585 -8.88 -16.98 -8.39
C ARG A 585 -9.07 -17.79 -9.67
N GLY A 586 -10.21 -17.65 -10.34
CA GLY A 586 -10.47 -18.29 -11.63
C GLY A 586 -9.47 -17.86 -12.69
N LEU A 587 -9.11 -16.57 -12.72
CA LEU A 587 -8.06 -16.05 -13.59
C LEU A 587 -6.69 -16.65 -13.24
N ALA A 588 -6.35 -16.77 -11.95
CA ALA A 588 -5.11 -17.41 -11.52
C ALA A 588 -5.04 -18.88 -11.97
N ALA A 589 -6.14 -19.62 -11.83
CA ALA A 589 -6.26 -21.00 -12.30
C ALA A 589 -6.07 -21.10 -13.84
N ALA A 590 -6.69 -20.18 -14.60
CA ALA A 590 -6.55 -20.12 -16.05
C ALA A 590 -5.09 -19.89 -16.50
N VAL A 591 -4.39 -18.95 -15.85
CA VAL A 591 -2.97 -18.67 -16.12
C VAL A 591 -2.10 -19.89 -15.83
N LEU A 592 -2.38 -20.60 -14.73
CA LEU A 592 -1.64 -21.82 -14.38
C LEU A 592 -1.87 -22.95 -15.38
N ALA A 593 -3.12 -23.15 -15.82
CA ALA A 593 -3.46 -24.14 -16.83
C ALA A 593 -2.75 -23.83 -18.17
N LEU A 594 -2.77 -22.56 -18.59
CA LEU A 594 -2.11 -22.11 -19.80
C LEU A 594 -0.59 -22.32 -19.73
N ALA A 595 0.05 -21.87 -18.65
CA ALA A 595 1.49 -22.05 -18.47
C ALA A 595 1.91 -23.52 -18.41
N ALA A 596 1.07 -24.39 -17.83
CA ALA A 596 1.34 -25.82 -17.77
C ALA A 596 1.14 -26.55 -19.11
N SER A 597 0.33 -25.99 -20.02
CA SER A 597 0.16 -26.50 -21.39
C SER A 597 1.33 -26.14 -22.32
N GLY A 598 2.17 -25.17 -21.94
CA GLY A 598 3.25 -24.65 -22.76
C GLY A 598 2.80 -23.65 -23.85
N GLU A 599 1.51 -23.29 -23.87
CA GLU A 599 1.00 -22.23 -24.73
C GLU A 599 1.58 -20.85 -24.33
N GLN A 600 1.82 -19.99 -25.33
CA GLN A 600 2.36 -18.65 -25.12
C GLN A 600 1.25 -17.61 -25.14
N LEU A 601 1.36 -16.61 -24.27
CA LEU A 601 0.50 -15.42 -24.28
C LEU A 601 1.04 -14.38 -25.26
N GLU A 602 0.14 -13.63 -25.88
CA GLU A 602 0.51 -12.42 -26.61
C GLU A 602 1.12 -11.39 -25.64
N GLY A 603 2.10 -10.61 -26.11
CA GLY A 603 2.87 -9.70 -25.24
C GLY A 603 2.00 -8.67 -24.50
N GLU A 604 0.95 -8.16 -25.14
CA GLU A 604 0.02 -7.21 -24.54
C GLU A 604 -0.81 -7.85 -23.42
N GLN A 605 -1.37 -9.03 -23.68
CA GLN A 605 -2.16 -9.78 -22.70
C GLN A 605 -1.30 -10.24 -21.52
N LEU A 606 -0.07 -10.68 -21.76
CA LEU A 606 0.90 -11.03 -20.72
C LEU A 606 1.19 -9.83 -19.81
N ALA A 607 1.47 -8.66 -20.40
CA ALA A 607 1.72 -7.44 -19.63
C ALA A 607 0.48 -6.98 -18.85
N ALA A 608 -0.73 -7.14 -19.42
CA ALA A 608 -1.98 -6.86 -18.73
C ALA A 608 -2.18 -7.77 -17.51
N LEU A 609 -1.94 -9.07 -17.65
CA LEU A 609 -2.03 -10.05 -16.55
C LEU A 609 -0.98 -9.78 -15.46
N GLN A 610 0.25 -9.41 -15.84
CA GLN A 610 1.28 -9.03 -14.88
C GLN A 610 0.87 -7.79 -14.07
N ARG A 611 0.30 -6.76 -14.70
CA ARG A 611 -0.23 -5.57 -14.00
C ARG A 611 -1.42 -5.91 -13.11
N PHE A 612 -2.31 -6.77 -13.60
CA PHE A 612 -3.50 -7.22 -12.87
C PHE A 612 -3.13 -7.91 -11.57
N PHE A 613 -2.26 -8.92 -11.59
CA PHE A 613 -1.87 -9.60 -10.33
C PHE A 613 -0.97 -8.75 -9.44
N ALA A 614 -0.24 -7.76 -9.97
CA ALA A 614 0.45 -6.79 -9.14
C ALA A 614 -0.54 -5.91 -8.35
N SER A 615 -1.71 -5.60 -8.94
CA SER A 615 -2.72 -4.70 -8.34
C SER A 615 -3.77 -5.44 -7.50
N HIS A 616 -4.11 -6.67 -7.87
CA HIS A 616 -5.23 -7.43 -7.30
C HIS A 616 -4.83 -8.78 -6.70
N GLY A 617 -3.58 -9.21 -6.89
CA GLY A 617 -3.07 -10.48 -6.38
C GLY A 617 -3.10 -10.58 -4.85
N GLU A 618 -3.14 -9.44 -4.15
CA GLU A 618 -3.34 -9.36 -2.70
C GLU A 618 -4.72 -9.82 -2.23
N ARG A 619 -5.59 -10.37 -3.08
CA ARG A 619 -6.84 -11.05 -2.70
C ARG A 619 -6.76 -12.58 -2.79
N LEU A 620 -5.72 -13.12 -3.42
CA LEU A 620 -5.50 -14.57 -3.54
C LEU A 620 -4.88 -15.18 -2.28
N ASP A 621 -4.99 -16.50 -2.08
CA ASP A 621 -4.10 -17.16 -1.13
C ASP A 621 -2.63 -17.03 -1.58
N LEU A 622 -1.71 -17.05 -0.61
CA LEU A 622 -0.29 -16.81 -0.85
C LEU A 622 0.32 -17.79 -1.87
N ARG A 623 -0.19 -19.03 -1.92
CA ARG A 623 0.28 -20.04 -2.89
C ARG A 623 -0.23 -19.75 -4.28
N ALA A 624 -1.52 -19.50 -4.46
CA ALA A 624 -2.07 -19.13 -5.76
C ALA A 624 -1.41 -17.86 -6.31
N LEU A 625 -1.14 -16.87 -5.45
CA LEU A 625 -0.38 -15.66 -5.82
C LEU A 625 1.02 -16.02 -6.31
N TRP A 626 1.80 -16.77 -5.53
CA TRP A 626 3.16 -17.15 -5.93
C TRP A 626 3.19 -17.97 -7.23
N LEU A 627 2.32 -18.98 -7.34
CA LEU A 627 2.23 -19.86 -8.50
C LEU A 627 1.88 -19.08 -9.77
N SER A 628 0.86 -18.21 -9.72
CA SER A 628 0.42 -17.42 -10.88
C SER A 628 1.49 -16.41 -11.31
N ARG A 629 2.10 -15.71 -10.35
CA ARG A 629 3.21 -14.76 -10.63
C ARG A 629 4.44 -15.47 -11.18
N SER A 630 4.76 -16.64 -10.68
CA SER A 630 5.87 -17.46 -11.19
C SER A 630 5.60 -17.99 -12.59
N ALA A 631 4.36 -18.38 -12.89
CA ALA A 631 3.96 -18.77 -14.23
C ALA A 631 4.13 -17.62 -15.23
N LEU A 632 3.59 -16.43 -14.90
CA LEU A 632 3.71 -15.24 -15.76
C LEU A 632 5.17 -14.79 -15.93
N ALA A 633 5.98 -14.82 -14.87
CA ALA A 633 7.39 -14.47 -14.95
C ALA A 633 8.16 -15.39 -15.91
N ARG A 634 7.90 -16.71 -15.89
CA ARG A 634 8.49 -17.65 -16.85
C ARG A 634 8.03 -17.39 -18.28
N MET A 635 6.74 -17.12 -18.49
CA MET A 635 6.21 -16.77 -19.81
C MET A 635 6.80 -15.46 -20.35
N ALA A 636 7.19 -14.54 -19.48
CA ALA A 636 7.86 -13.28 -19.81
C ALA A 636 9.39 -13.39 -19.99
N GLY A 637 9.95 -14.62 -20.00
CA GLY A 637 11.40 -14.81 -20.13
C GLY A 637 12.17 -14.60 -18.82
N ASP A 638 11.63 -15.10 -17.71
CA ASP A 638 12.19 -15.01 -16.35
C ASP A 638 12.25 -13.58 -15.78
N ASP A 639 11.10 -12.92 -15.70
CA ASP A 639 10.96 -11.62 -15.01
C ASP A 639 11.22 -11.75 -13.50
N ARG A 640 12.49 -11.61 -13.12
CA ARG A 640 12.93 -11.73 -11.72
C ARG A 640 12.45 -10.59 -10.84
N LEU A 641 12.30 -9.39 -11.41
CA LEU A 641 11.89 -8.23 -10.64
C LEU A 641 10.46 -8.45 -10.13
N ALA A 642 9.57 -8.91 -11.00
CA ALA A 642 8.20 -9.28 -10.63
C ALA A 642 8.17 -10.35 -9.53
N LEU A 643 9.06 -11.35 -9.59
CA LEU A 643 9.17 -12.40 -8.57
C LEU A 643 9.70 -11.88 -7.23
N PHE A 644 10.71 -11.01 -7.23
CA PHE A 644 11.22 -10.39 -6.00
C PHE A 644 10.16 -9.52 -5.33
N GLN A 645 9.44 -8.70 -6.09
CA GLN A 645 8.31 -7.91 -5.58
C GLN A 645 7.23 -8.82 -4.97
N THR A 646 6.89 -9.91 -5.64
CA THR A 646 5.90 -10.88 -5.15
C THR A 646 6.37 -11.57 -3.87
N ARG A 647 7.66 -11.97 -3.79
CA ARG A 647 8.25 -12.50 -2.56
C ARG A 647 8.09 -11.49 -1.44
N ASP A 648 8.53 -10.26 -1.65
CA ASP A 648 8.55 -9.23 -0.62
C ASP A 648 7.14 -8.94 -0.09
N GLN A 649 6.14 -8.96 -0.98
CA GLN A 649 4.73 -8.86 -0.61
C GLN A 649 4.24 -10.05 0.22
N ILE A 650 4.56 -11.28 -0.18
CA ILE A 650 4.19 -12.49 0.57
C ILE A 650 4.87 -12.50 1.95
N MET A 651 6.17 -12.21 2.00
CA MET A 651 6.93 -12.14 3.24
C MET A 651 6.40 -11.05 4.16
N ALA A 652 6.06 -9.87 3.61
CA ALA A 652 5.38 -8.82 4.36
C ALA A 652 4.06 -9.34 4.94
N THR A 653 3.24 -10.03 4.16
CA THR A 653 1.98 -10.60 4.64
C THR A 653 2.18 -11.61 5.77
N LEU A 654 3.13 -12.54 5.62
CA LEU A 654 3.43 -13.55 6.64
C LEU A 654 3.91 -12.94 7.97
N ARG A 655 4.67 -11.85 7.92
CA ARG A 655 5.06 -11.09 9.14
C ARG A 655 3.86 -10.52 9.89
N GLU A 656 2.84 -10.10 9.16
CA GLU A 656 1.59 -9.59 9.72
C GLU A 656 0.68 -10.72 10.26
N GLY A 657 1.01 -11.97 9.92
CA GLY A 657 0.33 -13.20 10.27
C GLY A 657 -0.09 -14.00 9.04
N VAL A 658 -0.34 -15.31 9.20
CA VAL A 658 -0.67 -16.19 8.07
C VAL A 658 -2.04 -15.88 7.46
N GLY A 659 -2.97 -15.22 8.17
CA GLY A 659 -4.32 -14.99 7.67
C GLY A 659 -5.08 -16.31 7.49
N LEU A 660 -5.31 -17.02 8.60
CA LEU A 660 -5.75 -18.42 8.63
C LEU A 660 -6.94 -18.71 7.71
N ALA A 661 -8.01 -17.93 7.79
CA ALA A 661 -9.23 -18.18 7.03
C ALA A 661 -9.04 -18.00 5.52
N ARG A 662 -8.02 -17.23 5.12
CA ARG A 662 -7.69 -16.97 3.72
C ARG A 662 -6.70 -17.98 3.15
N ASN A 663 -5.72 -18.40 3.96
CA ASN A 663 -4.61 -19.21 3.46
C ASN A 663 -4.68 -20.69 3.85
N ILE A 664 -5.52 -21.06 4.82
CA ILE A 664 -5.57 -22.42 5.39
C ILE A 664 -6.98 -23.01 5.25
N PRO A 665 -7.13 -24.22 4.67
CA PRO A 665 -8.42 -24.88 4.53
C PRO A 665 -9.17 -25.01 5.86
N ALA A 666 -10.50 -24.87 5.83
CA ALA A 666 -11.32 -24.92 7.02
C ALA A 666 -11.16 -26.22 7.81
N PHE A 667 -11.11 -27.37 7.13
CA PHE A 667 -11.00 -28.68 7.78
C PHE A 667 -9.69 -28.84 8.56
N VAL A 668 -8.59 -28.27 8.06
CA VAL A 668 -7.29 -28.23 8.76
C VAL A 668 -7.39 -27.40 10.04
N ARG A 669 -8.06 -26.23 9.96
CA ARG A 669 -8.22 -25.33 11.12
C ARG A 669 -9.04 -25.98 12.24
N THR A 670 -10.01 -26.81 11.90
CA THR A 670 -10.92 -27.44 12.87
C THR A 670 -10.43 -28.80 13.39
N TYR A 671 -9.51 -29.47 12.69
CA TYR A 671 -9.06 -30.81 13.06
C TYR A 671 -8.31 -30.84 14.41
N GLY A 672 -8.49 -31.90 15.19
CA GLY A 672 -7.77 -32.13 16.45
C GLY A 672 -8.21 -31.25 17.62
N SER A 673 -9.25 -30.43 17.45
CA SER A 673 -9.97 -29.86 18.59
C SER A 673 -10.81 -30.98 19.19
N ASP A 674 -10.69 -31.23 20.49
CA ASP A 674 -11.37 -32.35 21.21
C ASP A 674 -12.92 -32.26 21.17
N GLY A 675 -13.50 -31.35 20.37
CA GLY A 675 -14.93 -31.28 20.09
C GLY A 675 -15.28 -30.38 18.90
N ASP A 676 -15.09 -30.86 17.67
CA ASP A 676 -15.72 -30.39 16.41
C ASP A 676 -15.63 -28.86 16.11
N ALA A 677 -16.22 -28.44 14.99
CA ALA A 677 -16.63 -27.04 14.75
C ALA A 677 -17.45 -26.41 15.92
N GLY A 678 -17.82 -27.21 16.92
CA GLY A 678 -18.46 -26.79 18.16
C GLY A 678 -17.64 -25.80 18.97
N ASP A 679 -16.30 -25.89 19.02
CA ASP A 679 -15.50 -25.00 19.87
C ASP A 679 -15.53 -23.54 19.44
N LEU A 680 -15.38 -23.27 18.14
CA LEU A 680 -15.57 -21.93 17.58
C LEU A 680 -16.99 -21.42 17.84
N GLY A 681 -17.98 -22.31 17.73
CA GLY A 681 -19.36 -21.98 18.08
C GLY A 681 -19.53 -21.59 19.54
N ARG A 682 -18.96 -22.38 20.46
CA ARG A 682 -18.98 -22.12 21.91
C ARG A 682 -18.29 -20.81 22.27
N LEU A 683 -17.14 -20.53 21.65
CA LEU A 683 -16.42 -19.26 21.85
C LEU A 683 -17.26 -18.07 21.35
N ALA A 684 -17.86 -18.19 20.17
CA ALA A 684 -18.74 -17.14 19.62
C ALA A 684 -19.98 -16.91 20.48
N ASP A 685 -20.62 -17.98 20.95
CA ASP A 685 -21.80 -17.92 21.83
C ASP A 685 -21.43 -17.32 23.20
N ALA A 686 -20.27 -17.70 23.75
CA ALA A 686 -19.75 -17.11 24.98
C ALA A 686 -19.45 -15.61 24.80
N LEU A 687 -18.85 -15.22 23.67
CA LEU A 687 -18.59 -13.82 23.34
C LEU A 687 -19.89 -13.02 23.22
N GLY A 688 -20.91 -13.58 22.57
CA GLY A 688 -22.26 -13.00 22.50
C GLY A 688 -22.92 -12.85 23.88
N SER A 689 -22.82 -13.86 24.74
CA SER A 689 -23.31 -13.79 26.12
C SER A 689 -22.62 -12.69 26.92
N VAL A 690 -21.29 -12.56 26.83
CA VAL A 690 -20.55 -11.51 27.54
C VAL A 690 -20.90 -10.11 26.98
N ARG A 691 -21.17 -10.00 25.68
CA ARG A 691 -21.71 -8.76 25.10
C ARG A 691 -23.07 -8.40 25.68
N ASP A 692 -23.98 -9.35 25.81
CA ASP A 692 -25.31 -9.11 26.38
C ASP A 692 -25.22 -8.71 27.85
N ASP A 693 -24.37 -9.40 28.62
CA ASP A 693 -24.10 -9.09 30.01
C ASP A 693 -23.48 -7.69 30.16
N TYR A 694 -22.56 -7.30 29.27
CA TYR A 694 -21.99 -5.95 29.23
C TYR A 694 -23.07 -4.88 29.07
N LEU A 695 -23.98 -5.04 28.09
CA LEU A 695 -25.05 -4.07 27.83
C LEU A 695 -26.05 -3.95 29.00
N LEU A 696 -26.18 -4.99 29.82
CA LEU A 696 -26.97 -4.96 31.04
C LEU A 696 -26.20 -4.29 32.20
N ALA A 697 -24.91 -4.62 32.35
CA ALA A 697 -24.06 -4.17 33.45
C ALA A 697 -23.63 -2.70 33.34
N THR A 698 -23.46 -2.14 32.14
CA THR A 698 -23.10 -0.72 31.96
C THR A 698 -24.12 0.23 32.59
N ARG A 699 -25.39 -0.19 32.69
CA ARG A 699 -26.46 0.58 33.34
C ARG A 699 -26.31 0.69 34.86
N THR A 700 -25.56 -0.21 35.50
CA THR A 700 -25.43 -0.30 36.96
C THR A 700 -24.01 -0.01 37.45
N ARG A 701 -23.09 0.30 36.53
CA ARG A 701 -21.67 0.56 36.81
C ARG A 701 -21.45 1.83 37.64
N ARG A 702 -20.49 1.79 38.58
CA ARG A 702 -20.02 2.98 39.31
C ARG A 702 -19.01 3.73 38.45
N ARG A 703 -19.29 4.99 38.14
CA ARG A 703 -18.46 5.85 37.29
C ARG A 703 -17.64 6.80 38.15
N SER A 704 -16.41 7.11 37.74
CA SER A 704 -15.67 8.24 38.33
C SER A 704 -16.33 9.56 37.94
N THR A 705 -16.01 10.61 38.71
CA THR A 705 -16.40 11.98 38.38
C THR A 705 -15.88 12.40 37.00
N ILE A 706 -14.66 12.00 36.64
CA ILE A 706 -14.06 12.26 35.33
C ILE A 706 -14.89 11.60 34.24
N GLU A 707 -15.20 10.31 34.39
CA GLU A 707 -15.99 9.58 33.40
C GLU A 707 -17.41 10.12 33.22
N SER A 708 -18.05 10.56 34.30
CA SER A 708 -19.42 11.10 34.26
C SER A 708 -19.59 12.36 33.39
N THR A 709 -18.48 12.97 32.97
CA THR A 709 -18.48 14.15 32.08
C THR A 709 -18.67 13.82 30.60
N PHE A 710 -18.62 12.54 30.19
CA PHE A 710 -18.75 12.13 28.78
C PHE A 710 -19.96 11.21 28.52
N PRO A 711 -20.57 11.25 27.31
CA PRO A 711 -21.72 10.40 26.99
C PRO A 711 -21.35 8.90 26.96
N ASP A 712 -22.04 8.09 27.77
CA ASP A 712 -21.85 6.61 27.85
C ASP A 712 -21.89 5.93 26.47
N ALA A 713 -22.76 6.43 25.59
CA ALA A 713 -22.97 5.92 24.25
C ALA A 713 -21.67 5.84 23.41
N ARG A 714 -20.68 6.71 23.67
CA ARG A 714 -19.41 6.72 22.94
C ARG A 714 -18.53 5.55 23.33
N THR A 715 -18.33 5.32 24.63
CA THR A 715 -17.55 4.16 25.13
C THR A 715 -18.23 2.85 24.72
N ASP A 716 -19.56 2.78 24.83
CA ASP A 716 -20.34 1.61 24.41
C ASP A 716 -20.16 1.29 22.92
N ALA A 717 -20.05 2.32 22.07
CA ALA A 717 -19.80 2.14 20.65
C ALA A 717 -18.45 1.46 20.38
N TYR A 718 -17.38 1.90 21.05
CA TYR A 718 -16.07 1.26 20.91
C TYR A 718 -16.08 -0.18 21.40
N VAL A 719 -16.74 -0.47 22.52
CA VAL A 719 -16.87 -1.85 23.00
C VAL A 719 -17.61 -2.74 21.99
N ARG A 720 -18.65 -2.21 21.32
CA ARG A 720 -19.31 -2.92 20.21
C ARG A 720 -18.38 -3.17 19.03
N LEU A 721 -17.49 -2.24 18.68
CA LEU A 721 -16.47 -2.45 17.64
C LEU A 721 -15.51 -3.60 18.01
N LEU A 722 -15.12 -3.70 19.29
CA LEU A 722 -14.31 -4.83 19.78
C LEU A 722 -15.06 -6.17 19.61
N PHE A 723 -16.34 -6.22 19.99
CA PHE A 723 -17.18 -7.41 19.78
C PHE A 723 -17.39 -7.73 18.30
N ALA A 724 -17.60 -6.72 17.45
CA ALA A 724 -17.71 -6.89 16.00
C ALA A 724 -16.46 -7.58 15.44
N TRP A 725 -15.28 -7.11 15.85
CA TRP A 725 -14.00 -7.71 15.46
C TRP A 725 -13.89 -9.16 15.95
N GLY A 726 -14.18 -9.42 17.23
CA GLY A 726 -14.11 -10.78 17.80
C GLY A 726 -15.07 -11.76 17.11
N LEU A 727 -16.30 -11.31 16.80
CA LEU A 727 -17.30 -12.10 16.07
C LEU A 727 -16.85 -12.37 14.62
N ALA A 728 -16.24 -11.38 13.96
CA ALA A 728 -15.67 -11.58 12.62
C ALA A 728 -14.59 -12.68 12.65
N ARG A 729 -13.67 -12.61 13.61
CA ARG A 729 -12.60 -13.60 13.82
C ARG A 729 -13.12 -15.01 14.11
N LEU A 730 -14.24 -15.12 14.82
CA LEU A 730 -14.90 -16.40 15.13
C LEU A 730 -15.87 -16.89 14.04
N GLY A 731 -15.85 -16.28 12.85
CA GLY A 731 -16.65 -16.72 11.72
C GLY A 731 -18.16 -16.45 11.89
N ARG A 732 -18.52 -15.33 12.52
CA ARG A 732 -19.91 -14.84 12.65
C ARG A 732 -20.09 -13.52 11.87
N PRO A 733 -20.02 -13.54 10.53
CA PRO A 733 -19.94 -12.32 9.73
C PRO A 733 -21.18 -11.44 9.84
N GLN A 734 -22.37 -12.03 9.94
CA GLN A 734 -23.60 -11.24 10.09
C GLN A 734 -23.63 -10.53 11.46
N ALA A 735 -23.36 -11.25 12.54
CA ALA A 735 -23.35 -10.66 13.88
C ALA A 735 -22.26 -9.57 14.02
N ALA A 736 -21.11 -9.75 13.38
CA ALA A 736 -20.07 -8.73 13.31
C ALA A 736 -20.55 -7.45 12.61
N ARG A 737 -21.22 -7.58 11.45
CA ARG A 737 -21.79 -6.43 10.73
C ARG A 737 -22.89 -5.74 11.53
N ASP A 738 -23.73 -6.51 12.22
CA ASP A 738 -24.79 -5.96 13.08
C ASP A 738 -24.20 -5.14 14.24
N GLU A 739 -23.11 -5.59 14.86
CA GLU A 739 -22.40 -4.83 15.90
C GLU A 739 -21.69 -3.59 15.37
N LEU A 740 -21.06 -3.68 14.19
CA LEU A 740 -20.44 -2.54 13.51
C LEU A 740 -21.49 -1.44 13.22
N GLU A 741 -22.65 -1.83 12.70
CA GLU A 741 -23.76 -0.90 12.42
C GLU A 741 -24.36 -0.31 13.71
N ALA A 742 -24.47 -1.12 14.78
CA ALA A 742 -24.90 -0.63 16.08
C ALA A 742 -23.91 0.40 16.67
N ALA A 743 -22.60 0.17 16.54
CA ALA A 743 -21.57 1.11 16.95
C ALA A 743 -21.64 2.43 16.14
N ARG A 744 -21.80 2.33 14.82
CA ARG A 744 -21.98 3.48 13.91
C ARG A 744 -23.17 4.34 14.34
N LYS A 745 -24.31 3.72 14.68
CA LYS A 745 -25.50 4.43 15.19
C LYS A 745 -25.27 5.15 16.52
N LEU A 746 -24.50 4.55 17.43
CA LEU A 746 -24.19 5.15 18.74
C LEU A 746 -23.23 6.35 18.64
N LEU A 747 -22.24 6.29 17.75
CA LEU A 747 -21.36 7.43 17.47
C LEU A 747 -22.08 8.53 16.67
N GLY A 748 -23.11 8.15 15.90
CA GLY A 748 -23.91 9.04 15.07
C GLY A 748 -23.26 9.38 13.73
N PRO A 749 -23.98 10.07 12.82
CA PRO A 749 -23.50 10.41 11.47
C PRO A 749 -22.23 11.27 11.51
N ARG A 750 -22.05 12.06 12.57
CA ARG A 750 -20.89 12.92 12.81
C ARG A 750 -19.56 12.16 12.93
N ALA A 751 -19.55 10.87 13.26
CA ALA A 751 -18.31 10.07 13.27
C ALA A 751 -18.06 9.36 11.92
N ALA A 752 -19.09 9.17 11.10
CA ALA A 752 -18.97 8.46 9.82
C ALA A 752 -18.61 9.39 8.66
N ASP A 753 -19.08 10.65 8.70
CA ASP A 753 -18.84 11.63 7.63
C ASP A 753 -18.05 12.84 8.14
N PRO A 754 -16.82 13.07 7.63
CA PRO A 754 -16.00 14.21 8.04
C PRO A 754 -16.53 15.56 7.51
N SER A 755 -17.47 15.56 6.57
CA SER A 755 -18.05 16.78 5.99
C SER A 755 -19.19 17.39 6.82
N GLU A 756 -19.74 16.63 7.78
CA GLU A 756 -20.81 17.07 8.66
C GLU A 756 -20.31 18.10 9.71
N PRO A 757 -20.96 19.26 9.86
CA PRO A 757 -20.61 20.25 10.88
C PRO A 757 -20.69 19.65 12.30
N GLY A 758 -19.56 19.69 13.02
CA GLY A 758 -19.44 19.10 14.36
C GLY A 758 -19.05 17.63 14.38
N SER A 759 -18.57 17.09 13.25
CA SER A 759 -17.79 15.85 13.23
C SER A 759 -16.58 15.97 14.15
N ASP A 760 -16.40 14.98 15.02
CA ASP A 760 -15.24 14.87 15.87
C ASP A 760 -14.18 14.03 15.13
N PRO A 761 -13.05 14.63 14.72
CA PRO A 761 -12.08 13.96 13.86
C PRO A 761 -11.41 12.77 14.57
N VAL A 762 -11.36 12.76 15.90
CA VAL A 762 -10.80 11.64 16.67
C VAL A 762 -11.74 10.43 16.57
N HIS A 763 -13.04 10.65 16.74
CA HIS A 763 -14.04 9.59 16.58
C HIS A 763 -14.07 9.05 15.16
N HIS A 764 -13.95 9.92 14.15
CA HIS A 764 -13.92 9.53 12.75
C HIS A 764 -12.71 8.65 12.42
N ALA A 765 -11.49 9.08 12.77
CA ALA A 765 -10.28 8.31 12.53
C ALA A 765 -10.30 6.96 13.26
N ALA A 766 -10.73 6.94 14.53
CA ALA A 766 -10.82 5.72 15.32
C ALA A 766 -11.88 4.73 14.79
N PHE A 767 -13.05 5.22 14.37
CA PHE A 767 -14.08 4.38 13.78
C PHE A 767 -13.60 3.73 12.47
N LEU A 768 -13.02 4.51 11.55
CA LEU A 768 -12.48 3.97 10.29
C LEU A 768 -11.38 2.93 10.52
N ALA A 769 -10.52 3.13 11.53
CA ALA A 769 -9.48 2.16 11.86
C ALA A 769 -10.08 0.84 12.36
N PHE A 770 -11.07 0.88 13.25
CA PHE A 770 -11.78 -0.33 13.69
C PHE A 770 -12.58 -0.99 12.57
N GLU A 771 -13.29 -0.22 11.75
CA GLU A 771 -14.02 -0.73 10.59
C GLU A 771 -13.09 -1.47 9.64
N ALA A 772 -11.93 -0.88 9.31
CA ALA A 772 -10.91 -1.53 8.50
C ALA A 772 -10.44 -2.86 9.13
N ARG A 773 -10.18 -2.90 10.45
CA ARG A 773 -9.78 -4.14 11.15
C ARG A 773 -10.89 -5.19 11.17
N ILE A 774 -12.15 -4.79 11.28
CA ILE A 774 -13.31 -5.71 11.23
C ILE A 774 -13.46 -6.28 9.83
N LEU A 775 -13.36 -5.45 8.79
CA LEU A 775 -13.41 -5.90 7.40
C LEU A 775 -12.24 -6.85 7.07
N GLN A 776 -11.01 -6.49 7.46
CA GLN A 776 -9.85 -7.39 7.36
C GLN A 776 -10.11 -8.74 8.05
N ALA A 777 -10.68 -8.74 9.26
CA ALA A 777 -11.03 -9.96 9.97
C ALA A 777 -12.11 -10.78 9.23
N LEU A 778 -13.12 -10.13 8.66
CA LEU A 778 -14.16 -10.79 7.84
C LEU A 778 -13.59 -11.42 6.57
N ASP A 779 -12.61 -10.75 5.94
CA ASP A 779 -11.93 -11.22 4.74
C ASP A 779 -10.89 -12.31 5.04
N GLY A 780 -10.60 -12.56 6.33
CA GLY A 780 -9.60 -13.52 6.78
C GLY A 780 -8.17 -13.02 6.65
N VAL A 781 -7.99 -11.71 6.51
CA VAL A 781 -6.69 -11.04 6.47
C VAL A 781 -6.06 -11.08 7.87
N ALA A 782 -4.72 -11.14 7.89
CA ALA A 782 -3.96 -11.19 9.13
C ALA A 782 -4.16 -9.92 9.97
N PRO A 783 -4.19 -10.01 11.31
CA PRO A 783 -4.45 -8.86 12.18
C PRO A 783 -3.48 -7.69 11.96
N GLY A 784 -2.22 -7.97 11.63
CA GLY A 784 -1.19 -6.94 11.42
C GLY A 784 -1.30 -6.20 10.09
N ALA A 785 -2.07 -6.71 9.11
CA ALA A 785 -2.03 -6.24 7.73
C ALA A 785 -2.22 -4.71 7.61
N PRO A 786 -1.50 -4.05 6.70
CA PRO A 786 -1.58 -2.60 6.57
C PRO A 786 -3.02 -2.17 6.27
N MET A 787 -3.44 -1.08 6.90
CA MET A 787 -4.73 -0.46 6.61
C MET A 787 -4.65 0.37 5.31
N SER A 788 -5.77 0.62 4.65
CA SER A 788 -5.80 1.39 3.41
C SER A 788 -5.28 2.82 3.58
N ALA A 789 -4.39 3.23 2.66
CA ALA A 789 -3.88 4.58 2.52
C ALA A 789 -4.70 5.45 1.54
N ALA A 790 -5.89 5.00 1.14
CA ALA A 790 -6.78 5.79 0.30
C ALA A 790 -7.08 7.17 0.94
N PRO A 791 -7.39 8.21 0.14
CA PRO A 791 -7.62 9.58 0.64
C PRO A 791 -8.68 9.69 1.76
N ASP A 792 -9.70 8.82 1.73
CA ASP A 792 -10.76 8.74 2.75
C ASP A 792 -10.58 7.53 3.70
N GLY A 793 -9.42 6.88 3.65
CA GLY A 793 -9.08 5.72 4.45
C GLY A 793 -8.65 6.06 5.88
N PRO A 794 -8.48 5.03 6.73
CA PRO A 794 -8.09 5.20 8.13
C PRO A 794 -6.72 5.88 8.30
N ILE A 795 -5.76 5.64 7.40
CA ILE A 795 -4.44 6.28 7.47
C ILE A 795 -4.55 7.79 7.21
N ALA A 796 -5.24 8.19 6.14
CA ALA A 796 -5.45 9.60 5.82
C ALA A 796 -6.28 10.32 6.90
N ALA A 797 -7.28 9.65 7.49
CA ALA A 797 -8.03 10.19 8.63
C ALA A 797 -7.13 10.42 9.87
N ARG A 798 -6.22 9.50 10.15
CA ARG A 798 -5.21 9.65 11.22
C ARG A 798 -4.22 10.79 10.93
N GLU A 799 -3.77 10.94 9.68
CA GLU A 799 -2.84 11.99 9.27
C GLU A 799 -3.47 13.38 9.37
N ARG A 800 -4.77 13.51 9.08
CA ARG A 800 -5.51 14.77 9.29
C ARG A 800 -5.47 15.24 10.75
N LEU A 801 -5.34 14.32 11.72
CA LEU A 801 -5.18 14.69 13.14
C LEU A 801 -3.83 15.34 13.45
N GLU A 802 -2.83 15.31 12.58
CA GLU A 802 -1.53 15.95 12.83
C GLU A 802 -1.63 17.47 12.94
N GLN A 803 -2.72 18.06 12.43
CA GLN A 803 -3.04 19.47 12.61
C GLN A 803 -3.52 19.78 14.04
N ASP A 804 -4.05 18.78 14.76
CA ASP A 804 -4.48 18.86 16.16
C ASP A 804 -3.67 17.87 17.02
N ASN A 805 -2.54 18.33 17.55
CA ASN A 805 -1.65 17.54 18.40
C ASN A 805 -2.38 16.85 19.57
N LEU A 806 -3.43 17.47 20.13
CA LEU A 806 -4.20 16.89 21.22
C LEU A 806 -5.15 15.80 20.71
N GLY A 807 -5.82 16.04 19.58
CA GLY A 807 -6.61 15.03 18.88
C GLY A 807 -5.77 13.80 18.50
N ARG A 808 -4.58 14.02 17.91
CA ARG A 808 -3.64 12.94 17.59
C ARG A 808 -3.19 12.18 18.81
N TYR A 809 -2.82 12.87 19.90
CA TYR A 809 -2.43 12.21 21.15
C TYR A 809 -3.54 11.31 21.71
N LYS A 810 -4.80 11.76 21.67
CA LYS A 810 -5.95 10.97 22.16
C LYS A 810 -6.22 9.73 21.29
N TYR A 811 -6.11 9.87 19.96
CA TYR A 811 -6.18 8.74 19.04
C TYR A 811 -5.01 7.76 19.27
N ASP A 812 -3.76 8.25 19.30
CA ASP A 812 -2.58 7.40 19.51
C ASP A 812 -2.62 6.72 20.90
N SER A 813 -3.21 7.35 21.92
CA SER A 813 -3.44 6.71 23.24
C SER A 813 -4.43 5.55 23.17
N LEU A 814 -5.43 5.60 22.28
CA LEU A 814 -6.33 4.47 22.02
C LEU A 814 -5.61 3.37 21.25
N VAL A 815 -4.80 3.73 20.25
CA VAL A 815 -4.01 2.77 19.47
C VAL A 815 -2.98 2.07 20.34
N GLU A 816 -2.26 2.79 21.21
CA GLU A 816 -1.25 2.25 22.14
C GLU A 816 -1.84 1.17 23.06
N ILE A 817 -3.09 1.34 23.51
CA ILE A 817 -3.73 0.35 24.38
C ILE A 817 -4.40 -0.79 23.61
N SER A 818 -4.77 -0.57 22.34
CA SER A 818 -5.60 -1.49 21.56
C SER A 818 -4.77 -2.40 20.68
N ARG A 819 -4.77 -3.70 21.00
CA ARG A 819 -4.08 -4.71 20.19
C ARG A 819 -4.79 -5.01 18.87
N ILE A 820 -6.07 -4.66 18.76
CA ILE A 820 -6.80 -4.75 17.50
C ILE A 820 -6.34 -3.67 16.53
N LEU A 821 -6.14 -2.43 17.01
CA LEU A 821 -5.69 -1.32 16.16
C LEU A 821 -4.19 -1.41 15.84
N ASP A 822 -3.35 -1.70 16.84
CA ASP A 822 -1.91 -1.90 16.69
C ASP A 822 -1.45 -3.25 17.29
N PRO A 823 -1.55 -4.34 16.50
CA PRO A 823 -1.13 -5.68 16.93
C PRO A 823 0.33 -5.78 17.38
N HIS A 824 1.21 -4.90 16.88
CA HIS A 824 2.66 -4.93 17.14
C HIS A 824 3.09 -4.04 18.31
N HIS A 825 2.23 -3.12 18.75
CA HIS A 825 2.49 -2.15 19.82
C HIS A 825 3.68 -1.23 19.48
N GLY A 826 3.73 -0.76 18.24
CA GLY A 826 4.72 0.20 17.77
C GLY A 826 4.40 1.65 18.14
N VAL A 827 3.17 1.94 18.57
CA VAL A 827 2.76 3.30 18.97
C VAL A 827 3.05 3.55 20.45
N ASN A 828 3.94 4.51 20.72
CA ASN A 828 4.05 5.16 22.02
C ASN A 828 3.52 6.59 21.90
N ALA A 829 2.32 6.85 22.44
CA ALA A 829 1.64 8.13 22.27
C ALA A 829 2.39 9.28 22.95
N VAL A 830 3.04 8.99 24.09
CA VAL A 830 3.80 9.99 24.85
C VAL A 830 5.10 10.33 24.12
N ASP A 831 5.87 9.33 23.70
CA ASP A 831 7.14 9.56 23.00
C ASP A 831 6.90 10.31 21.69
N ARG A 832 5.89 9.95 20.90
CA ARG A 832 5.54 10.71 19.69
C ARG A 832 5.11 12.14 19.99
N TRP A 833 4.34 12.34 21.05
CA TRP A 833 3.95 13.69 21.47
C TRP A 833 5.15 14.53 21.93
N VAL A 834 6.16 13.92 22.56
CA VAL A 834 7.42 14.58 22.93
C VAL A 834 8.33 14.79 21.72
N GLU A 835 8.51 13.79 20.86
CA GLU A 835 9.37 13.81 19.68
C GLU A 835 8.85 14.77 18.59
N SER A 836 7.52 14.91 18.44
CA SER A 836 6.92 15.94 17.56
C SER A 836 7.37 17.36 17.91
N LYS A 837 7.85 17.57 19.15
CA LYS A 837 8.41 18.85 19.61
C LYS A 837 9.94 18.93 19.48
N ALA A 838 10.64 17.81 19.30
CA ALA A 838 12.09 17.72 19.35
C ALA A 838 12.79 17.71 17.97
N GLY A 839 12.04 17.55 16.87
CA GLY A 839 12.51 17.89 15.51
C GLY A 839 13.57 16.99 14.86
N GLU A 840 14.15 16.00 15.55
CA GLU A 840 15.17 15.10 14.97
C GLU A 840 14.76 13.62 15.07
N GLN A 841 14.54 12.98 13.92
CA GLN A 841 14.48 11.52 13.79
C GLN A 841 15.76 11.02 13.10
N PRO A 842 16.77 10.55 13.84
CA PRO A 842 18.07 10.14 13.28
C PRO A 842 18.00 8.94 12.31
N PHE A 843 16.85 8.25 12.25
CA PHE A 843 16.64 7.06 11.42
C PHE A 843 15.67 7.29 10.25
N ALA A 844 15.07 8.48 10.11
CA ALA A 844 14.15 8.79 9.01
C ALA A 844 14.84 8.63 7.63
N GLY A 845 16.16 8.83 7.58
CA GLY A 845 16.94 8.62 6.36
C GLY A 845 17.07 7.16 5.92
N LEU A 846 16.92 6.17 6.82
CA LEU A 846 17.00 4.75 6.45
C LEU A 846 15.79 4.31 5.62
N ALA A 847 14.61 4.83 5.94
CA ALA A 847 13.38 4.54 5.20
C ALA A 847 13.35 5.13 3.78
N LEU A 848 14.27 6.06 3.46
CA LEU A 848 14.36 6.74 2.16
C LEU A 848 15.38 6.09 1.21
N LEU A 849 16.04 5.01 1.64
CA LEU A 849 17.08 4.34 0.85
C LEU A 849 16.55 3.06 0.21
N ASP A 850 16.27 3.16 -1.09
CA ASP A 850 15.76 2.03 -1.88
C ASP A 850 16.88 1.06 -2.33
N ASP A 851 18.16 1.44 -2.21
CA ASP A 851 19.31 0.61 -2.60
C ASP A 851 19.76 -0.28 -1.42
N PRO A 852 19.56 -1.61 -1.49
CA PRO A 852 19.89 -2.51 -0.40
C PRO A 852 21.37 -2.52 -0.04
N GLN A 853 22.28 -2.24 -0.98
CA GLN A 853 23.72 -2.21 -0.67
C GLN A 853 24.12 -0.95 0.08
N ARG A 854 23.54 0.20 -0.25
CA ARG A 854 23.76 1.44 0.51
C ARG A 854 23.17 1.33 1.91
N LEU A 855 21.96 0.78 2.02
CA LEU A 855 21.33 0.52 3.30
C LEU A 855 22.21 -0.41 4.15
N ALA A 856 22.70 -1.49 3.54
CA ALA A 856 23.61 -2.44 4.17
C ALA A 856 24.94 -1.78 4.63
N GLY A 857 25.53 -0.89 3.83
CA GLY A 857 26.71 -0.13 4.21
C GLY A 857 26.47 0.81 5.39
N LEU A 858 25.33 1.51 5.42
CA LEU A 858 24.96 2.32 6.58
C LEU A 858 24.73 1.49 7.83
N PHE A 859 24.14 0.30 7.70
CA PHE A 859 24.03 -0.63 8.83
C PHE A 859 25.40 -0.98 9.41
N ASP A 860 26.37 -1.28 8.56
CA ASP A 860 27.73 -1.63 9.00
C ASP A 860 28.40 -0.44 9.70
N ASP A 861 28.28 0.76 9.11
CA ASP A 861 28.81 2.00 9.69
C ASP A 861 28.19 2.30 11.06
N MET A 862 26.87 2.11 11.19
CA MET A 862 26.16 2.31 12.44
C MET A 862 26.57 1.29 13.49
N LEU A 863 26.57 -0.01 13.16
CA LEU A 863 27.00 -1.08 14.07
C LEU A 863 28.44 -0.86 14.56
N ALA A 864 29.33 -0.37 13.69
CA ALA A 864 30.71 -0.05 14.05
C ALA A 864 30.84 1.15 15.01
N GLN A 865 29.90 2.10 14.98
CA GLN A 865 29.89 3.29 15.84
C GLN A 865 29.23 3.05 17.20
N LEU A 866 28.31 2.07 17.30
CA LEU A 866 27.54 1.80 18.51
C LEU A 866 28.39 1.69 19.78
N PRO A 867 29.55 0.99 19.81
CA PRO A 867 30.35 0.86 21.04
C PRO A 867 30.78 2.21 21.65
N GLY A 868 30.79 3.30 20.89
CA GLY A 868 31.09 4.65 21.39
C GLY A 868 29.90 5.42 21.98
N TRP A 869 28.68 4.90 21.89
CA TRP A 869 27.46 5.55 22.36
C TRP A 869 27.13 5.16 23.81
N ASP A 870 26.28 5.93 24.48
CA ASP A 870 25.74 5.56 25.79
C ASP A 870 24.75 4.39 25.68
N ALA A 871 24.66 3.57 26.72
CA ALA A 871 23.89 2.32 26.68
C ALA A 871 22.40 2.47 26.26
N PRO A 872 21.65 3.48 26.73
CA PRO A 872 20.26 3.69 26.27
C PRO A 872 20.19 4.01 24.77
N ARG A 873 21.10 4.85 24.27
CA ARG A 873 21.18 5.20 22.85
C ARG A 873 21.62 4.01 22.00
N GLN A 874 22.56 3.19 22.49
CA GLN A 874 22.96 1.94 21.84
C GLN A 874 21.76 1.00 21.70
N ALA A 875 20.99 0.80 22.78
CA ALA A 875 19.81 -0.07 22.77
C ALA A 875 18.73 0.42 21.80
N LYS A 876 18.40 1.73 21.81
CA LYS A 876 17.45 2.34 20.85
C LYS A 876 17.92 2.14 19.40
N ALA A 877 19.21 2.31 19.15
CA ALA A 877 19.78 2.16 17.82
C ALA A 877 19.79 0.71 17.32
N LEU A 878 20.17 -0.25 18.18
CA LEU A 878 20.07 -1.68 17.87
C LEU A 878 18.63 -2.09 17.62
N HIS A 879 17.69 -1.60 18.42
CA HIS A 879 16.27 -1.87 18.22
C HIS A 879 15.83 -1.45 16.81
N ASN A 880 16.09 -0.19 16.45
CA ASN A 880 15.75 0.34 15.12
C ASN A 880 16.46 -0.45 14.01
N LEU A 881 17.76 -0.74 14.13
CA LEU A 881 18.50 -1.52 13.13
C LEU A 881 17.88 -2.91 12.93
N LEU A 882 17.53 -3.61 14.03
CA LEU A 882 16.90 -4.91 13.95
C LEU A 882 15.47 -4.86 13.36
N GLU A 883 14.75 -3.75 13.51
CA GLU A 883 13.47 -3.54 12.83
C GLU A 883 13.64 -3.35 11.32
N TYR A 884 14.66 -2.61 10.90
CA TYR A 884 14.97 -2.36 9.49
C TYR A 884 15.77 -3.47 8.80
N LEU A 885 16.25 -4.50 9.53
CA LEU A 885 16.95 -5.65 8.92
C LEU A 885 16.13 -6.33 7.82
N ASP A 886 14.81 -6.27 7.95
CA ASP A 886 13.84 -6.81 7.01
C ASP A 886 13.85 -6.13 5.63
N ALA A 887 14.36 -4.89 5.54
CA ALA A 887 14.53 -4.20 4.27
C ALA A 887 15.75 -4.71 3.48
N LEU A 888 16.61 -5.52 4.12
CA LEU A 888 17.77 -6.12 3.48
C LEU A 888 17.45 -7.54 3.00
N PRO A 889 17.92 -7.93 1.79
CA PRO A 889 17.86 -9.32 1.36
C PRO A 889 18.69 -10.20 2.31
N GLU A 890 18.28 -11.46 2.48
CA GLU A 890 18.87 -12.42 3.43
C GLU A 890 20.42 -12.47 3.43
N PRO A 891 21.14 -12.47 2.27
CA PRO A 891 22.61 -12.49 2.27
C PRO A 891 23.24 -11.24 2.90
N LEU A 892 22.55 -10.11 2.88
CA LEU A 892 22.98 -8.87 3.52
C LEU A 892 22.48 -8.80 4.98
N ALA A 893 21.27 -9.26 5.28
CA ALA A 893 20.73 -9.23 6.64
C ALA A 893 21.49 -10.15 7.61
N THR A 894 21.83 -11.37 7.17
CA THR A 894 22.47 -12.42 7.99
C THR A 894 23.76 -11.95 8.70
N PRO A 895 24.80 -11.44 8.02
CA PRO A 895 26.04 -11.03 8.68
C PRO A 895 25.84 -9.88 9.68
N ARG A 896 24.87 -8.99 9.42
CA ARG A 896 24.55 -7.85 10.30
C ARG A 896 23.82 -8.28 11.56
N LEU A 897 22.88 -9.22 11.43
CA LEU A 897 22.25 -9.85 12.59
C LEU A 897 23.29 -10.59 13.45
N GLN A 898 24.20 -11.33 12.81
CA GLN A 898 25.29 -12.00 13.52
C GLN A 898 26.21 -11.01 14.25
N ALA A 899 26.53 -9.86 13.64
CA ALA A 899 27.35 -8.81 14.26
C ALA A 899 26.63 -8.07 15.40
N ALA A 900 25.29 -7.98 15.36
CA ALA A 900 24.49 -7.34 16.40
C ALA A 900 24.41 -8.18 17.69
N LEU A 901 24.43 -9.52 17.61
CA LEU A 901 24.24 -10.40 18.77
C LEU A 901 25.25 -10.16 19.92
N PRO A 902 26.57 -10.06 19.68
CA PRO A 902 27.53 -9.70 20.74
C PRO A 902 27.24 -8.36 21.39
N LEU A 903 26.89 -7.34 20.58
CA LEU A 903 26.56 -6.00 21.07
C LEU A 903 25.34 -6.02 22.00
N ILE A 904 24.33 -6.84 21.69
CA ILE A 904 23.16 -7.04 22.56
C ILE A 904 23.58 -7.71 23.88
N GLY A 905 24.51 -8.68 23.83
CA GLY A 905 25.06 -9.35 25.01
C GLY A 905 25.81 -8.41 25.96
N ASP A 906 26.39 -7.33 25.45
CA ASP A 906 27.17 -6.35 26.21
C ASP A 906 26.31 -5.25 26.87
N LEU A 907 25.04 -5.10 26.48
CA LEU A 907 24.13 -4.08 27.03
C LEU A 907 23.76 -4.34 28.51
N ALA A 908 23.18 -3.33 29.17
CA ALA A 908 22.55 -3.48 30.48
C ALA A 908 21.43 -4.53 30.44
N LEU A 909 21.22 -5.25 31.56
CA LEU A 909 20.35 -6.43 31.63
C LEU A 909 18.91 -6.11 31.22
N GLU A 910 18.42 -4.91 31.52
CA GLU A 910 17.06 -4.42 31.22
C GLU A 910 16.80 -4.26 29.72
N GLN A 911 17.85 -4.03 28.93
CA GLN A 911 17.74 -3.76 27.49
C GLN A 911 17.84 -5.02 26.64
N ARG A 912 18.40 -6.11 27.18
CA ARG A 912 18.65 -7.36 26.43
C ARG A 912 17.36 -8.06 25.98
N PRO A 913 16.32 -8.23 26.82
CA PRO A 913 15.16 -9.03 26.43
C PRO A 913 14.44 -8.57 25.16
N PRO A 914 14.04 -7.29 24.99
CA PRO A 914 13.34 -6.86 23.78
C PRO A 914 14.19 -7.02 22.51
N LEU A 915 15.52 -6.84 22.61
CA LEU A 915 16.46 -6.98 21.49
C LEU A 915 16.71 -8.45 21.13
N LEU A 916 16.92 -9.33 22.11
CA LEU A 916 17.08 -10.76 21.88
C LEU A 916 15.81 -11.39 21.31
N ARG A 917 14.64 -10.95 21.79
CA ARG A 917 13.35 -11.33 21.19
C ARG A 917 13.33 -11.00 19.71
N LEU A 918 13.64 -9.75 19.35
CA LEU A 918 13.63 -9.30 17.96
C LEU A 918 14.67 -10.06 17.13
N ALA A 919 15.89 -10.25 17.64
CA ALA A 919 16.95 -11.00 16.97
C ALA A 919 16.57 -12.47 16.70
N ILE A 920 15.96 -13.17 17.66
CA ILE A 920 15.50 -14.56 17.49
C ILE A 920 14.39 -14.63 16.43
N VAL A 921 13.41 -13.74 16.51
CA VAL A 921 12.30 -13.68 15.54
C VAL A 921 12.83 -13.40 14.13
N ARG A 922 13.74 -12.42 13.98
CA ARG A 922 14.38 -12.09 12.69
C ARG A 922 15.22 -13.24 12.14
N ALA A 923 16.04 -13.90 12.97
CA ALA A 923 16.79 -15.09 12.57
C ALA A 923 15.86 -16.22 12.10
N GLY A 924 14.72 -16.38 12.76
CA GLY A 924 13.69 -17.34 12.38
C GLY A 924 12.99 -17.00 11.06
N TYR A 925 12.77 -15.72 10.75
CA TYR A 925 12.21 -15.28 9.46
C TYR A 925 13.21 -15.46 8.31
N LEU A 926 14.50 -15.26 8.58
CA LEU A 926 15.59 -15.53 7.63
C LEU A 926 15.86 -17.03 7.44
N GLU A 927 15.13 -17.91 8.12
CA GLU A 927 15.32 -19.36 8.12
C GLU A 927 16.74 -19.81 8.49
N ARG A 928 17.37 -19.09 9.44
CA ARG A 928 18.74 -19.36 9.93
C ARG A 928 18.71 -19.99 11.32
N PRO A 929 18.48 -21.31 11.46
CA PRO A 929 18.40 -21.97 12.76
C PRO A 929 19.68 -21.79 13.59
N GLU A 930 20.84 -21.68 12.96
CA GLU A 930 22.11 -21.42 13.64
C GLU A 930 22.19 -20.01 14.26
N LEU A 931 21.56 -19.00 13.66
CA LEU A 931 21.47 -17.66 14.25
C LEU A 931 20.46 -17.62 15.40
N VAL A 932 19.36 -18.39 15.31
CA VAL A 932 18.46 -18.62 16.44
C VAL A 932 19.23 -19.28 17.59
N GLY A 933 20.04 -20.30 17.29
CA GLY A 933 20.93 -20.96 18.25
C GLY A 933 21.88 -19.96 18.93
N ALA A 934 22.57 -19.12 18.14
CA ALA A 934 23.51 -18.12 18.66
C ALA A 934 22.82 -17.04 19.54
N ALA A 935 21.60 -16.62 19.17
CA ALA A 935 20.82 -15.70 19.99
C ALA A 935 20.36 -16.35 21.31
N LEU A 936 20.00 -17.64 21.28
CA LEU A 936 19.69 -18.43 22.48
C LEU A 936 20.93 -18.71 23.34
N ASP A 937 22.15 -18.79 22.75
CA ASP A 937 23.41 -18.82 23.49
C ASP A 937 23.64 -17.51 24.25
N THR A 938 23.43 -16.38 23.58
CA THR A 938 23.53 -15.04 24.17
C THR A 938 22.53 -14.87 25.32
N LEU A 939 21.30 -15.36 25.15
CA LEU A 939 20.28 -15.40 26.19
C LEU A 939 20.70 -16.28 27.38
N ALA A 940 21.19 -17.50 27.11
CA ALA A 940 21.60 -18.46 28.13
C ALA A 940 22.77 -17.94 28.99
N ALA A 941 23.68 -17.15 28.43
CA ALA A 941 24.75 -16.49 29.17
C ALA A 941 24.21 -15.51 30.24
N SER A 942 22.99 -15.00 30.05
CA SER A 942 22.33 -14.07 30.97
C SER A 942 21.22 -14.73 31.81
N ASP A 943 20.97 -16.04 31.66
CA ASP A 943 19.82 -16.76 32.25
C ASP A 943 19.70 -16.55 33.76
N GLY A 944 20.81 -16.69 34.49
CA GLY A 944 20.79 -16.60 35.94
C GLY A 944 20.45 -15.20 36.47
N ALA A 945 20.97 -14.15 35.82
CA ALA A 945 20.71 -12.76 36.19
C ALA A 945 19.29 -12.36 35.77
N LEU A 946 18.89 -12.67 34.54
CA LEU A 946 17.53 -12.38 34.03
C LEU A 946 16.45 -13.04 34.89
N ALA A 947 16.63 -14.30 35.28
CA ALA A 947 15.66 -15.01 36.09
C ALA A 947 15.51 -14.45 37.51
N THR A 948 16.52 -13.74 38.02
CA THR A 948 16.53 -13.21 39.40
C THR A 948 16.10 -11.75 39.43
N GLU A 949 16.61 -10.93 38.51
CA GLU A 949 16.43 -9.47 38.51
C GLU A 949 15.23 -9.04 37.65
N LEU A 950 14.93 -9.75 36.55
CA LEU A 950 13.89 -9.38 35.58
C LEU A 950 13.01 -10.57 35.15
N PRO A 951 12.45 -11.35 36.08
CA PRO A 951 11.74 -12.60 35.77
C PRO A 951 10.55 -12.41 34.82
N ALA A 952 9.83 -11.29 34.94
CA ALA A 952 8.69 -10.97 34.08
C ALA A 952 9.10 -10.75 32.61
N ALA A 953 10.08 -9.86 32.37
CA ALA A 953 10.58 -9.58 31.02
C ALA A 953 11.25 -10.80 30.37
N TYR A 954 11.94 -11.62 31.19
CA TYR A 954 12.53 -12.86 30.71
C TYR A 954 11.48 -13.90 30.30
N ALA A 955 10.46 -14.10 31.14
CA ALA A 955 9.36 -15.00 30.81
C ALA A 955 8.59 -14.52 29.56
N GLU A 956 8.36 -13.20 29.42
CA GLU A 956 7.72 -12.62 28.24
C GLU A 956 8.53 -12.92 26.97
N LEU A 957 9.85 -12.73 27.01
CA LEU A 957 10.74 -13.09 25.89
C LEU A 957 10.54 -14.55 25.50
N LEU A 958 10.65 -15.47 26.45
CA LEU A 958 10.53 -16.92 26.19
C LEU A 958 9.16 -17.27 25.60
N ALA A 959 8.09 -16.64 26.09
CA ALA A 959 6.74 -16.84 25.59
C ALA A 959 6.55 -16.34 24.15
N ARG A 960 7.22 -15.25 23.77
CA ARG A 960 7.12 -14.66 22.43
C ARG A 960 8.00 -15.36 21.40
N VAL A 961 9.15 -15.93 21.79
CA VAL A 961 10.03 -16.66 20.86
C VAL A 961 9.65 -18.14 20.72
N ALA A 962 8.73 -18.65 21.53
CA ALA A 962 8.32 -20.06 21.50
C ALA A 962 7.95 -20.58 20.11
N PRO A 963 7.07 -19.91 19.33
CA PRO A 963 6.73 -20.36 17.98
C PRO A 963 7.95 -20.44 17.06
N THR A 964 8.82 -19.43 17.10
CA THR A 964 10.05 -19.38 16.29
C THR A 964 11.00 -20.52 16.65
N THR A 965 11.21 -20.80 17.94
CA THR A 965 12.07 -21.91 18.37
C THR A 965 11.49 -23.27 18.00
N ARG A 966 10.16 -23.41 17.98
CA ARG A 966 9.45 -24.62 17.54
C ARG A 966 9.74 -24.88 16.06
N ARG A 967 9.44 -23.89 15.22
CA ARG A 967 9.67 -23.92 13.76
C ARG A 967 11.12 -24.23 13.38
N THR A 968 12.09 -23.78 14.19
CA THR A 968 13.53 -23.93 13.92
C THR A 968 14.17 -25.12 14.62
N GLY A 969 13.40 -25.99 15.29
CA GLY A 969 13.91 -27.21 15.93
C GLY A 969 14.67 -26.99 17.26
N HIS A 970 14.46 -25.87 17.94
CA HIS A 970 15.11 -25.50 19.20
C HIS A 970 14.23 -25.72 20.45
N GLU A 971 13.17 -26.52 20.33
CA GLU A 971 12.18 -26.79 21.38
C GLU A 971 12.77 -27.27 22.71
N ALA A 972 13.67 -28.26 22.65
CA ALA A 972 14.28 -28.84 23.85
C ALA A 972 15.08 -27.79 24.64
N ARG A 973 15.71 -26.86 23.93
CA ARG A 973 16.49 -25.77 24.53
C ARG A 973 15.57 -24.75 25.19
N LEU A 974 14.50 -24.33 24.52
CA LEU A 974 13.49 -23.46 25.12
C LEU A 974 12.86 -24.11 26.36
N HIS A 975 12.50 -25.39 26.28
CA HIS A 975 11.92 -26.14 27.39
C HIS A 975 12.84 -26.14 28.63
N SER A 976 14.15 -26.29 28.41
CA SER A 976 15.15 -26.19 29.49
C SER A 976 15.17 -24.81 30.15
N LEU A 977 15.17 -23.73 29.37
CA LEU A 977 15.13 -22.35 29.87
C LEU A 977 13.83 -22.07 30.65
N LEU A 978 12.68 -22.49 30.12
CA LEU A 978 11.37 -22.38 30.81
C LEU A 978 11.37 -23.12 32.14
N THR A 979 11.90 -24.34 32.17
CA THR A 979 11.97 -25.17 33.38
C THR A 979 12.93 -24.57 34.42
N ASN A 980 14.05 -23.99 33.98
CA ASN A 980 14.98 -23.29 34.87
C ASN A 980 14.35 -22.03 35.46
N LEU A 981 13.68 -21.22 34.65
CA LEU A 981 13.00 -20.00 35.09
C LEU A 981 11.85 -20.33 36.04
N ALA A 982 11.00 -21.31 35.72
CA ALA A 982 9.89 -21.74 36.57
C ALA A 982 10.34 -22.23 37.96
N ARG A 983 11.55 -22.78 38.10
CA ARG A 983 12.13 -23.17 39.40
C ARG A 983 12.60 -21.97 40.24
N ARG A 984 12.86 -20.83 39.62
CA ARG A 984 13.38 -19.62 40.26
C ARG A 984 12.27 -18.61 40.57
N VAL A 985 11.25 -18.55 39.72
CA VAL A 985 10.04 -17.74 39.97
C VAL A 985 9.31 -18.35 41.16
N GLY A 986 9.28 -17.61 42.28
CA GLY A 986 8.66 -18.06 43.52
C GLY A 986 7.13 -18.05 43.48
N ASP A 987 6.52 -18.28 44.65
CA ASP A 987 5.08 -18.15 44.87
C ASP A 987 4.69 -16.81 45.52
N GLU A 988 5.55 -15.80 45.39
CA GLU A 988 5.29 -14.46 45.91
C GLU A 988 4.07 -13.83 45.23
N ARG A 989 3.28 -13.07 46.01
CA ARG A 989 2.10 -12.34 45.54
C ARG A 989 2.46 -10.91 45.16
N ASP A 990 3.38 -10.74 44.24
CA ASP A 990 3.72 -9.47 43.63
C ASP A 990 3.45 -9.48 42.11
N LEU A 991 3.43 -8.28 41.52
CA LEU A 991 3.12 -8.10 40.11
C LEU A 991 4.14 -8.80 39.20
N ALA A 992 5.44 -8.68 39.49
CA ALA A 992 6.48 -9.24 38.65
C ALA A 992 6.42 -10.78 38.64
N THR A 993 6.21 -11.39 39.80
CA THR A 993 6.01 -12.85 39.92
C THR A 993 4.73 -13.31 39.21
N ALA A 994 3.60 -12.61 39.39
CA ALA A 994 2.35 -12.96 38.72
C ALA A 994 2.47 -12.86 37.19
N THR A 995 3.03 -11.78 36.66
CA THR A 995 3.31 -11.59 35.23
C THR A 995 4.27 -12.65 34.70
N ALA A 996 5.36 -12.96 35.43
CA ALA A 996 6.29 -14.02 35.03
C ALA A 996 5.60 -15.39 34.92
N ARG A 997 4.73 -15.76 35.87
CA ARG A 997 3.97 -17.02 35.84
C ARG A 997 2.98 -17.07 34.68
N LEU A 998 2.31 -15.95 34.38
CA LEU A 998 1.40 -15.85 33.24
C LEU A 998 2.15 -16.09 31.92
N HIS A 999 3.32 -15.48 31.73
CA HIS A 999 4.12 -15.69 30.53
C HIS A 999 4.73 -17.09 30.46
N LEU A 1000 5.21 -17.65 31.58
CA LEU A 1000 5.66 -19.05 31.64
C LEU A 1000 4.55 -20.00 31.22
N ALA A 1001 3.34 -19.82 31.75
CA ALA A 1001 2.19 -20.63 31.37
C ALA A 1001 1.81 -20.45 29.89
N ALA A 1002 1.88 -19.22 29.36
CA ALA A 1002 1.65 -18.93 27.95
C ALA A 1002 2.71 -19.58 27.03
N ALA A 1003 3.97 -19.64 27.47
CA ALA A 1003 5.05 -20.32 26.76
C ALA A 1003 4.86 -21.83 26.78
N SER A 1004 4.56 -22.42 27.95
CA SER A 1004 4.25 -23.84 28.09
C SER A 1004 3.04 -24.25 27.26
N ALA A 1005 2.00 -23.41 27.21
CA ALA A 1005 0.83 -23.65 26.38
C ALA A 1005 1.14 -23.62 24.87
N ALA A 1006 2.02 -22.71 24.42
CA ALA A 1006 2.54 -22.71 23.05
C ALA A 1006 3.37 -23.98 22.74
N MET A 1007 3.92 -24.63 23.76
CA MET A 1007 4.60 -25.94 23.67
C MET A 1007 3.67 -27.14 23.88
N GLY A 1008 2.34 -26.95 23.79
CA GLY A 1008 1.35 -28.01 23.93
C GLY A 1008 1.01 -28.40 25.37
N GLN A 1009 1.35 -27.59 26.38
CA GLN A 1009 1.06 -27.83 27.79
C GLN A 1009 0.14 -26.76 28.41
N PRO A 1010 -1.14 -26.65 27.99
CA PRO A 1010 -2.05 -25.59 28.43
C PRO A 1010 -2.49 -25.72 29.91
N GLY A 1011 -2.23 -26.85 30.56
CA GLY A 1011 -2.67 -27.12 31.94
C GLY A 1011 -2.17 -26.13 32.99
N GLN A 1012 -1.06 -25.43 32.73
CA GLN A 1012 -0.49 -24.44 33.66
C GLN A 1012 -1.22 -23.09 33.64
N VAL A 1013 -1.98 -22.80 32.57
CA VAL A 1013 -2.65 -21.50 32.38
C VAL A 1013 -3.63 -21.20 33.51
N GLN A 1014 -4.45 -22.17 33.90
CA GLN A 1014 -5.48 -21.96 34.92
C GLN A 1014 -4.88 -21.54 36.28
N ALA A 1015 -3.77 -22.16 36.68
CA ALA A 1015 -3.12 -21.87 37.95
C ALA A 1015 -2.47 -20.47 37.95
N ALA A 1016 -1.77 -20.13 36.86
CA ALA A 1016 -1.17 -18.79 36.70
C ALA A 1016 -2.26 -17.70 36.65
N PHE A 1017 -3.34 -17.94 35.89
CA PHE A 1017 -4.49 -17.04 35.82
C PHE A 1017 -5.14 -16.82 37.19
N ALA A 1018 -5.42 -17.89 37.94
CA ALA A 1018 -6.02 -17.78 39.26
C ALA A 1018 -5.15 -16.98 40.24
N SER A 1019 -3.82 -17.18 40.19
CA SER A 1019 -2.86 -16.43 40.99
C SER A 1019 -2.86 -14.94 40.63
N ALA A 1020 -2.82 -14.59 39.35
CA ALA A 1020 -2.88 -13.21 38.88
C ALA A 1020 -4.23 -12.53 39.17
N HIS A 1021 -5.34 -13.24 38.95
CA HIS A 1021 -6.68 -12.74 39.22
C HIS A 1021 -6.87 -12.38 40.70
N ALA A 1022 -6.29 -13.18 41.61
CA ALA A 1022 -6.33 -12.89 43.05
C ALA A 1022 -5.58 -11.60 43.44
N LEU A 1023 -4.63 -11.12 42.61
CA LEU A 1023 -3.85 -9.91 42.83
C LEU A 1023 -4.56 -8.64 42.32
N LEU A 1024 -5.51 -8.77 41.39
CA LEU A 1024 -6.21 -7.62 40.78
C LEU A 1024 -6.84 -6.65 41.80
N PRO A 1025 -7.51 -7.08 42.88
CA PRO A 1025 -8.08 -6.16 43.87
C PRO A 1025 -7.01 -5.30 44.56
N GLU A 1026 -5.82 -5.85 44.80
CA GLU A 1026 -4.70 -5.15 45.44
C GLU A 1026 -4.07 -4.11 44.48
N LEU A 1027 -4.15 -4.36 43.18
CA LEU A 1027 -3.64 -3.47 42.14
C LEU A 1027 -4.63 -2.39 41.71
N ALA A 1028 -5.90 -2.45 42.10
CA ALA A 1028 -6.92 -1.48 41.70
C ALA A 1028 -6.53 -0.02 42.06
N VAL A 1029 -5.68 0.18 43.07
CA VAL A 1029 -5.14 1.50 43.46
C VAL A 1029 -4.01 2.00 42.53
N ARG A 1030 -3.41 1.11 41.73
CA ARG A 1030 -2.34 1.37 40.75
C ARG A 1030 -2.84 1.02 39.34
N PRO A 1031 -3.61 1.90 38.69
CA PRO A 1031 -4.32 1.57 37.45
C PRO A 1031 -3.39 1.14 36.30
N GLY A 1032 -2.15 1.66 36.22
CA GLY A 1032 -1.17 1.20 35.23
C GLY A 1032 -0.80 -0.27 35.39
N ASP A 1033 -0.44 -0.67 36.61
CA ASP A 1033 -0.10 -2.07 36.96
C ASP A 1033 -1.29 -3.01 36.75
N TYR A 1034 -2.49 -2.55 37.16
CA TYR A 1034 -3.74 -3.27 36.95
C TYR A 1034 -4.02 -3.54 35.47
N GLN A 1035 -3.88 -2.52 34.63
CA GLN A 1035 -4.09 -2.61 33.18
C GLN A 1035 -3.06 -3.49 32.47
N THR A 1036 -1.80 -3.47 32.92
CA THR A 1036 -0.76 -4.38 32.44
C THR A 1036 -1.12 -5.83 32.77
N LEU A 1037 -1.49 -6.11 34.02
CA LEU A 1037 -1.83 -7.46 34.44
C LEU A 1037 -3.07 -8.02 33.70
N LEU A 1038 -4.11 -7.20 33.48
CA LEU A 1038 -5.28 -7.62 32.69
C LEU A 1038 -4.92 -8.05 31.27
N ARG A 1039 -4.03 -7.30 30.60
CA ARG A 1039 -3.55 -7.64 29.25
C ARG A 1039 -2.79 -8.96 29.24
N ASP A 1040 -1.90 -9.15 30.22
CA ASP A 1040 -1.12 -10.39 30.32
C ASP A 1040 -2.02 -11.59 30.63
N MET A 1041 -3.04 -11.42 31.49
CA MET A 1041 -4.04 -12.45 31.76
C MET A 1041 -4.82 -12.84 30.50
N ALA A 1042 -5.27 -11.87 29.71
CA ALA A 1042 -5.97 -12.14 28.46
C ALA A 1042 -5.08 -12.83 27.42
N MET A 1043 -3.83 -12.40 27.26
CA MET A 1043 -2.85 -13.09 26.40
C MET A 1043 -2.67 -14.55 26.81
N THR A 1044 -2.49 -14.81 28.11
CA THR A 1044 -2.28 -16.17 28.60
C THR A 1044 -3.53 -17.03 28.40
N LEU A 1045 -4.72 -16.51 28.66
CA LEU A 1045 -5.99 -17.20 28.37
C LEU A 1045 -6.16 -17.51 26.89
N SER A 1046 -5.67 -16.63 26.02
CA SER A 1046 -5.76 -16.80 24.56
C SER A 1046 -4.98 -18.01 24.04
N ARG A 1047 -4.08 -18.58 24.85
CA ARG A 1047 -3.34 -19.82 24.57
C ARG A 1047 -3.84 -21.02 25.37
N SER A 1048 -4.92 -20.86 26.11
CA SER A 1048 -5.48 -21.90 26.98
C SER A 1048 -6.43 -22.83 26.20
N THR A 1049 -7.15 -23.70 26.93
CA THR A 1049 -8.27 -24.44 26.33
C THR A 1049 -9.52 -23.56 26.22
N PRO A 1050 -10.44 -23.81 25.26
CA PRO A 1050 -11.67 -23.02 25.13
C PRO A 1050 -12.47 -22.89 26.43
N ASN A 1051 -12.55 -23.95 27.24
CA ASN A 1051 -13.26 -23.91 28.53
C ASN A 1051 -12.58 -22.98 29.55
N GLN A 1052 -11.25 -23.00 29.62
CA GLN A 1052 -10.47 -22.11 30.49
C GLN A 1052 -10.59 -20.66 30.03
N ALA A 1053 -10.51 -20.41 28.72
CA ALA A 1053 -10.71 -19.10 28.12
C ALA A 1053 -12.12 -18.53 28.43
N ILE A 1054 -13.18 -19.31 28.24
CA ILE A 1054 -14.57 -18.89 28.56
C ILE A 1054 -14.72 -18.56 30.05
N ALA A 1055 -14.20 -19.41 30.94
CA ALA A 1055 -14.26 -19.17 32.37
C ALA A 1055 -13.44 -17.94 32.79
N GLY A 1056 -12.24 -17.79 32.24
CA GLY A 1056 -11.34 -16.67 32.50
C GLY A 1056 -11.88 -15.34 31.97
N ALA A 1057 -12.47 -15.32 30.77
CA ALA A 1057 -13.12 -14.15 30.18
C ALA A 1057 -14.27 -13.65 31.06
N ARG A 1058 -15.08 -14.56 31.60
CA ARG A 1058 -16.14 -14.22 32.57
C ARG A 1058 -15.58 -13.63 33.86
N ALA A 1059 -14.51 -14.22 34.41
CA ALA A 1059 -13.85 -13.71 35.60
C ALA A 1059 -13.25 -12.30 35.38
N LEU A 1060 -12.63 -12.06 34.22
CA LEU A 1060 -12.19 -10.71 33.82
C LEU A 1060 -13.37 -9.74 33.71
N PHE A 1061 -14.47 -10.16 33.08
CA PHE A 1061 -15.68 -9.34 32.95
C PHE A 1061 -16.27 -8.92 34.30
N GLU A 1062 -16.23 -9.77 35.34
CA GLU A 1062 -16.69 -9.42 36.69
C GLU A 1062 -16.00 -8.17 37.27
N ARG A 1063 -14.80 -7.81 36.76
CA ARG A 1063 -14.09 -6.60 37.16
C ARG A 1063 -14.64 -5.31 36.55
N LEU A 1064 -15.59 -5.38 35.61
CA LEU A 1064 -16.17 -4.21 34.96
C LEU A 1064 -16.77 -3.20 35.95
N ALA A 1065 -17.37 -3.69 37.05
CA ALA A 1065 -17.96 -2.84 38.08
C ALA A 1065 -16.94 -1.97 38.83
N GLU A 1066 -15.68 -2.41 38.88
CA GLU A 1066 -14.55 -1.75 39.55
C GLU A 1066 -13.71 -0.91 38.57
N THR A 1067 -13.94 -1.06 37.26
CA THR A 1067 -13.12 -0.45 36.22
C THR A 1067 -13.59 0.96 35.90
N THR A 1068 -12.73 1.94 36.14
CA THR A 1068 -12.97 3.37 35.87
C THR A 1068 -11.71 4.05 35.33
N ASP A 1069 -11.88 5.09 34.52
CA ASP A 1069 -10.73 5.87 34.04
C ASP A 1069 -10.19 6.78 35.14
N MET A 1070 -8.85 6.91 35.17
CA MET A 1070 -8.10 7.83 36.02
C MET A 1070 -7.31 8.85 35.19
N LYS A 1071 -7.22 8.69 33.85
CA LYS A 1071 -6.50 9.62 32.98
C LYS A 1071 -7.39 10.83 32.67
N THR A 1072 -7.03 11.99 33.23
CA THR A 1072 -7.74 13.27 33.03
C THR A 1072 -7.67 13.80 31.59
N ALA A 1073 -6.76 13.28 30.76
CA ALA A 1073 -6.51 13.78 29.42
C ALA A 1073 -7.53 13.30 28.37
N ASN A 1074 -8.37 12.31 28.67
CA ASN A 1074 -9.23 11.70 27.67
C ASN A 1074 -10.68 12.18 27.75
N SER A 1075 -11.17 12.79 26.66
CA SER A 1075 -12.50 13.41 26.58
C SER A 1075 -13.50 12.66 25.70
N HIS A 1076 -13.07 11.57 25.07
CA HIS A 1076 -13.83 10.90 24.00
C HIS A 1076 -14.40 9.54 24.43
N TYR A 1077 -13.65 8.81 25.25
CA TYR A 1077 -13.96 7.44 25.64
C TYR A 1077 -13.21 7.05 26.93
N CYS A 1078 -13.75 6.05 27.65
CA CYS A 1078 -13.09 5.44 28.81
C CYS A 1078 -12.07 4.37 28.37
N LEU A 1079 -10.77 4.68 28.45
CA LEU A 1079 -9.71 3.76 28.01
C LEU A 1079 -9.68 2.48 28.84
N ALA A 1080 -9.89 2.60 30.15
CA ALA A 1080 -9.87 1.45 31.05
C ALA A 1080 -10.96 0.42 30.72
N VAL A 1081 -12.18 0.87 30.37
CA VAL A 1081 -13.26 -0.03 29.94
C VAL A 1081 -12.95 -0.65 28.59
N ILE A 1082 -12.50 0.14 27.62
CA ILE A 1082 -12.12 -0.38 26.29
C ILE A 1082 -11.03 -1.45 26.43
N GLN A 1083 -9.99 -1.19 27.22
CA GLN A 1083 -8.89 -2.13 27.44
C GLN A 1083 -9.32 -3.41 28.14
N LEU A 1084 -10.19 -3.31 29.16
CA LEU A 1084 -10.75 -4.49 29.83
C LEU A 1084 -11.57 -5.32 28.84
N MET A 1085 -12.48 -4.68 28.09
CA MET A 1085 -13.34 -5.38 27.16
C MET A 1085 -12.55 -5.97 25.98
N GLU A 1086 -11.49 -5.29 25.53
CA GLU A 1086 -10.59 -5.86 24.51
C GLU A 1086 -9.84 -7.06 25.07
N SER A 1087 -9.38 -7.01 26.32
CA SER A 1087 -8.75 -8.15 27.00
C SER A 1087 -9.71 -9.36 27.05
N VAL A 1088 -10.98 -9.13 27.37
CA VAL A 1088 -12.04 -10.15 27.34
C VAL A 1088 -12.24 -10.70 25.92
N VAL A 1089 -12.37 -9.84 24.90
CA VAL A 1089 -12.55 -10.25 23.50
C VAL A 1089 -11.36 -11.05 22.98
N LEU A 1090 -10.13 -10.56 23.18
CA LEU A 1090 -8.89 -11.22 22.75
C LEU A 1090 -8.69 -12.57 23.43
N SER A 1091 -9.14 -12.72 24.68
CA SER A 1091 -9.10 -14.01 25.38
C SER A 1091 -10.01 -15.07 24.75
N LEU A 1092 -11.00 -14.68 23.94
CA LEU A 1092 -11.96 -15.57 23.29
C LEU A 1092 -11.79 -15.67 21.75
N ALA A 1093 -11.21 -14.65 21.12
CA ALA A 1093 -11.15 -14.52 19.66
C ALA A 1093 -9.72 -14.56 19.08
N SER A 1094 -8.73 -15.00 19.86
CA SER A 1094 -7.35 -15.17 19.40
C SER A 1094 -7.18 -16.37 18.47
N GLU A 1095 -6.28 -16.24 17.49
CA GLU A 1095 -5.88 -17.33 16.59
C GLU A 1095 -5.39 -18.56 17.36
N ASP A 1096 -4.58 -18.35 18.39
CA ASP A 1096 -4.00 -19.41 19.22
C ASP A 1096 -5.07 -20.30 19.88
N LEU A 1097 -6.24 -19.73 20.19
CA LEU A 1097 -7.37 -20.45 20.80
C LEU A 1097 -8.24 -21.16 19.77
N THR A 1098 -8.34 -20.58 18.57
CA THR A 1098 -9.16 -21.13 17.48
C THR A 1098 -8.56 -22.37 16.83
N LEU A 1099 -7.26 -22.61 17.03
CA LEU A 1099 -6.53 -23.72 16.42
C LEU A 1099 -6.18 -24.79 17.46
N SER A 1100 -6.38 -26.06 17.10
CA SER A 1100 -5.83 -27.17 17.88
C SER A 1100 -4.30 -27.15 17.87
N GLU A 1101 -3.68 -27.91 18.78
CA GLU A 1101 -2.21 -28.08 18.77
C GLU A 1101 -1.72 -28.68 17.44
N TRP A 1102 -2.47 -29.62 16.88
CA TRP A 1102 -2.17 -30.20 15.57
C TRP A 1102 -2.24 -29.14 14.47
N ALA A 1103 -3.30 -28.34 14.43
CA ALA A 1103 -3.50 -27.32 13.40
C ALA A 1103 -2.43 -26.21 13.51
N ARG A 1104 -2.03 -25.82 14.72
CA ARG A 1104 -0.93 -24.85 14.94
C ARG A 1104 0.40 -25.36 14.38
N ARG A 1105 0.76 -26.62 14.65
CA ARG A 1105 1.97 -27.24 14.07
C ARG A 1105 1.89 -27.31 12.56
N TRP A 1106 0.73 -27.70 12.05
CA TRP A 1106 0.48 -27.77 10.61
C TRP A 1106 0.70 -26.40 9.95
N VAL A 1107 0.15 -25.32 10.51
CA VAL A 1107 0.27 -23.95 9.95
C VAL A 1107 1.72 -23.47 9.96
N GLU A 1108 2.48 -23.75 11.02
CA GLU A 1108 3.90 -23.38 11.09
C GLU A 1108 4.76 -24.14 10.09
N GLU A 1109 4.50 -25.44 9.89
CA GLU A 1109 5.17 -26.24 8.87
C GLU A 1109 4.78 -25.76 7.46
N ASP A 1110 3.51 -25.43 7.24
CA ASP A 1110 2.98 -24.89 5.98
C ASP A 1110 3.64 -23.55 5.60
N GLU A 1111 3.82 -22.64 6.58
CA GLU A 1111 4.55 -21.37 6.42
C GLU A 1111 6.01 -21.62 6.05
N HIS A 1112 6.68 -22.57 6.72
CA HIS A 1112 8.06 -22.91 6.40
C HIS A 1112 8.21 -23.50 4.98
N LEU A 1113 7.29 -24.36 4.55
CA LEU A 1113 7.28 -24.88 3.17
C LEU A 1113 7.02 -23.79 2.13
N LEU A 1114 6.20 -22.79 2.47
CA LEU A 1114 5.96 -21.62 1.63
C LEU A 1114 7.26 -20.83 1.41
N HIS A 1115 7.98 -20.50 2.49
CA HIS A 1115 9.29 -19.84 2.42
C HIS A 1115 10.30 -20.64 1.59
N ARG A 1116 10.46 -21.93 1.91
CA ARG A 1116 11.42 -22.82 1.25
C ARG A 1116 11.21 -22.86 -0.27
N ARG A 1117 9.95 -22.97 -0.73
CA ARG A 1117 9.64 -22.96 -2.17
C ARG A 1117 9.99 -21.63 -2.82
N ILE A 1118 9.62 -20.51 -2.21
CA ILE A 1118 9.90 -19.17 -2.74
C ILE A 1118 11.41 -18.95 -2.91
N HIS A 1119 12.20 -19.33 -1.91
CA HIS A 1119 13.67 -19.27 -1.99
C HIS A 1119 14.23 -20.20 -3.07
N ARG A 1120 13.72 -21.44 -3.16
CA ARG A 1120 14.11 -22.41 -4.18
C ARG A 1120 13.88 -21.86 -5.59
N ASP A 1121 12.68 -21.37 -5.87
CA ASP A 1121 12.30 -20.83 -7.17
C ASP A 1121 13.19 -19.64 -7.57
N LEU A 1122 13.45 -18.71 -6.65
CA LEU A 1122 14.38 -17.58 -6.89
C LEU A 1122 15.84 -18.01 -7.08
N SER A 1123 16.25 -19.13 -6.48
CA SER A 1123 17.62 -19.65 -6.58
C SER A 1123 17.90 -20.36 -7.90
N TYR A 1124 16.93 -21.08 -8.47
CA TYR A 1124 17.09 -21.80 -9.75
C TYR A 1124 17.43 -20.87 -10.91
N HIS A 1125 16.97 -19.61 -10.85
CA HIS A 1125 17.32 -18.62 -11.86
C HIS A 1125 18.77 -18.10 -11.73
N ARG A 1126 19.53 -18.40 -10.67
CA ARG A 1126 20.92 -17.90 -10.55
C ARG A 1126 21.96 -18.65 -11.37
N SER A 1127 21.65 -19.82 -11.93
CA SER A 1127 22.59 -20.53 -12.80
C SER A 1127 22.53 -19.98 -14.22
N PRO A 1128 23.60 -19.35 -14.74
CA PRO A 1128 23.68 -19.04 -16.17
C PRO A 1128 23.76 -20.38 -16.93
N ALA A 1129 22.80 -20.60 -17.82
CA ALA A 1129 22.90 -21.61 -18.88
C ALA A 1129 23.78 -21.09 -20.02
#